data_AF-A0A1V5V5E7-F1
#
_entry.id   AF-A0A1V5V5E7-F1
#
_cell.length_a   1.000
_cell.length_b   1.000
_cell.length_c   1.000
_cell.angle_alpha   90.00
_cell.angle_beta   90.00
_cell.angle_gamma   90.00
#
_symmetry.space_group_name_H-M   'P 1'
#
loop_
_entity.id
_entity.type
_entity.pdbx_description
1 polymer ?
#
loop_
_entity_poly.entity_id
_entity_poly.type
_entity_poly.pdbx_seq_one_letter_code
_entity_poly.pdbx_strand_id
1 'polypeptide(L)'
;MKKLLSIILFLCLLPSLFAANLLKNGDLSRVAGDGRPEFWWGKVGPECGLEQGVAPDGKNAFRLKNSGTMLTQSVKVESGKVYRARYKLKSEFAKWLTAASFQILWVGKDGKPLFTDYKGQKVWDMKIKNLQGSRDWQNVEMTCEAPAAAAGAEIRLGIVFDTKNAACWFADMEMSEVEKGDPFRNRIAALPYVPGRISMETVFSPDMWEKSTVLGDFLVPNANTRAVDPTSARVFYNDEAVYVNFQCFMKDADKLKADDRITDFGAQESCEVFLLPPGRDEQYQIFISADGKAQVFTEKWNDGNWPMKLHPVRKSGVETRVRYETNFWQVAVKIPFETLGQKVPAESEAWRFNVCRAHYFKNGKELSAWSALRDAHFQFTDDFGKIVFEKNQPLVREVRVNAEGVTAELANPSGQPVTLDISMVRHSGNDAFRTASAPFAIPAKSTRSFVLKDPVKEPGLRFAEIRNGGKLIYKHNNMPSEEYYAFAVFDPEGVRTQTHFLAVDTPFFIAMGFRHNARGRTTHNLIERNEQKFDLYMEVPEGIDLRGMIFDAGTWRQTPFITPSVKPVIRDGVRMNEFKFELPLIIHWPENAFLFFYKCSLPEGKALNGSCWLVKNGQALEKQPMAFRTMKVGKIRREPKLFTNDAFYITPKILYYTFPEDTIRQYKALGMNRITFWTTPGKNKDFYAGNTPKTVEDYDDLFFTEMKKPGYGLFFTSNSSSATPQAWSWTHNDKNAHAMGADGKDAPFNQYGYPSLCPSYRGPEFQKHVVMLTDSYLFRKYGCTWLTLDLELWPKTAWDKLCFCDRCLAEFRQFAPQYANADVRTEFLSGKDPEFKKTWEAFKDHQHARFIRDLTDPVRKIAGGKPSSGTKDRFMLGEWCRPKKHLIGLIDYFEVGFYFTPDVVYKNFVQEYEKWGDRQKFLYPTFTFGQSGGCPDFHMREDQVTELLYEAAVFGSQGVCWYHYQYLEPRRLKAMIDGLNAIIPYEDLIVNGFITDTASADNPAMQVTRRENGPEGLLAVRAYGASSDQTGTVTLRKLSGPVSVFDCAGGGKVAQVSPENPSFKIKVNKNRCRLLYLGTDEKFAVRNK
;
A
#
# COMPACT_ATOMS: atom_id res chain seq x y z
N MET A 1 52.94 36.17 25.85
CA MET A 1 52.63 34.78 26.24
C MET A 1 51.14 34.44 26.40
N LYS A 2 50.22 35.40 26.66
CA LYS A 2 48.77 35.14 26.84
C LYS A 2 47.92 35.04 25.54
N LYS A 3 48.51 34.96 24.35
CA LYS A 3 47.77 34.82 23.07
C LYS A 3 48.04 33.51 22.31
N LEU A 4 48.95 32.65 22.78
CA LEU A 4 49.33 31.43 22.08
C LEU A 4 48.69 30.15 22.66
N LEU A 5 48.26 30.15 23.93
CA LEU A 5 47.61 28.98 24.54
C LEU A 5 46.12 28.84 24.20
N SER A 6 45.45 29.92 23.77
CA SER A 6 44.02 29.90 23.45
C SER A 6 43.71 29.46 22.01
N ILE A 7 44.73 29.35 21.15
CA ILE A 7 44.55 29.00 19.72
C ILE A 7 44.87 27.52 19.45
N ILE A 8 45.67 26.87 20.31
CA ILE A 8 46.00 25.43 20.14
C ILE A 8 44.95 24.51 20.77
N LEU A 9 44.15 24.99 21.75
CA LEU A 9 43.06 24.19 22.33
C LEU A 9 41.75 24.20 21.49
N PHE A 10 41.69 24.97 20.40
CA PHE A 10 40.48 25.12 19.58
C PHE A 10 40.52 24.34 18.25
N LEU A 11 41.61 23.64 17.94
CA LEU A 11 41.84 22.97 16.65
C LEU A 11 41.85 21.42 16.71
N CYS A 12 41.45 20.82 17.84
CA CYS A 12 41.31 19.35 17.95
C CYS A 12 39.88 18.87 18.28
N LEU A 13 38.87 19.74 18.18
CA LEU A 13 37.47 19.33 18.24
C LEU A 13 36.88 19.29 16.83
N LEU A 14 36.61 18.06 16.38
CA LEU A 14 35.99 17.58 15.12
C LEU A 14 37.01 17.04 14.09
N PRO A 15 36.92 15.74 13.73
CA PRO A 15 35.67 15.06 13.40
C PRO A 15 35.46 13.75 14.17
N SER A 16 34.39 13.64 14.94
CA SER A 16 33.85 12.35 15.37
C SER A 16 32.38 12.47 15.76
N LEU A 17 31.51 12.73 14.77
CA LEU A 17 30.05 12.68 14.96
C LEU A 17 29.33 11.81 13.92
N PHE A 18 30.03 10.87 13.29
CA PHE A 18 29.40 9.77 12.57
C PHE A 18 29.98 8.46 13.12
N ALA A 19 29.11 7.56 13.59
CA ALA A 19 29.51 6.19 13.92
C ALA A 19 30.17 5.57 12.68
N ALA A 20 31.38 5.02 12.83
CA ALA A 20 32.13 4.47 11.71
C ALA A 20 31.37 3.29 11.08
N ASN A 21 31.33 3.24 9.74
CA ASN A 21 30.74 2.13 9.01
C ASN A 21 31.54 0.84 9.27
N LEU A 22 30.90 -0.17 9.85
CA LEU A 22 31.47 -1.48 10.15
C LEU A 22 31.66 -2.33 8.89
N LEU A 23 30.88 -2.07 7.84
CA LEU A 23 31.08 -2.69 6.53
C LEU A 23 32.32 -2.09 5.90
N LYS A 24 33.36 -2.91 5.77
CA LYS A 24 34.51 -2.57 4.94
C LYS A 24 34.04 -2.52 3.49
N ASN A 25 34.44 -1.47 2.77
CA ASN A 25 34.12 -1.30 1.36
C ASN A 25 32.60 -1.30 1.08
N GLY A 26 31.80 -0.72 2.00
CA GLY A 26 30.36 -0.56 1.83
C GLY A 26 29.94 0.47 0.77
N ASP A 27 30.86 1.37 0.42
CA ASP A 27 30.81 2.27 -0.74
C ASP A 27 31.15 1.56 -2.06
N LEU A 28 31.67 0.33 -1.98
CA LEU A 28 32.05 -0.52 -3.10
C LEU A 28 33.08 0.13 -4.03
N SER A 29 34.06 0.84 -3.47
CA SER A 29 35.15 1.47 -4.23
C SER A 29 36.27 0.51 -4.64
N ARG A 30 36.36 -0.68 -4.02
CA ARG A 30 37.43 -1.67 -4.24
C ARG A 30 36.90 -3.04 -4.69
N VAL A 31 37.60 -3.71 -5.60
CA VAL A 31 37.20 -5.00 -6.19
C VAL A 31 38.37 -5.98 -6.15
N ALA A 32 38.13 -7.22 -5.75
CA ALA A 32 39.13 -8.28 -5.75
C ALA A 32 39.33 -8.87 -7.17
N GLY A 33 40.40 -9.63 -7.39
CA GLY A 33 40.75 -10.19 -8.71
C GLY A 33 39.71 -11.13 -9.33
N ASP A 34 38.75 -11.64 -8.54
CA ASP A 34 37.64 -12.49 -8.97
C ASP A 34 36.31 -11.70 -9.17
N GLY A 35 36.36 -10.36 -9.15
CA GLY A 35 35.22 -9.49 -9.48
C GLY A 35 34.26 -9.20 -8.32
N ARG A 36 34.45 -9.81 -7.14
CA ARG A 36 33.68 -9.48 -5.94
C ARG A 36 34.21 -8.21 -5.27
N PRO A 37 33.40 -7.49 -4.47
CA PRO A 37 33.92 -6.36 -3.71
C PRO A 37 34.96 -6.87 -2.70
N GLU A 38 36.08 -6.16 -2.53
CA GLU A 38 37.05 -6.52 -1.49
C GLU A 38 36.36 -6.66 -0.13
N PHE A 39 36.84 -7.59 0.71
CA PHE A 39 36.27 -7.96 2.02
C PHE A 39 34.94 -8.71 2.02
N TRP A 40 34.30 -8.92 0.86
CA TRP A 40 33.09 -9.73 0.73
C TRP A 40 33.43 -11.13 0.19
N TRP A 41 32.89 -12.17 0.80
CA TRP A 41 33.04 -13.59 0.44
C TRP A 41 31.80 -14.12 -0.26
N GLY A 42 31.93 -15.18 -1.05
CA GLY A 42 30.81 -15.86 -1.69
C GLY A 42 31.13 -16.22 -3.14
N LYS A 43 30.38 -17.16 -3.70
CA LYS A 43 30.47 -17.46 -5.13
C LYS A 43 29.73 -16.39 -5.90
N VAL A 44 30.46 -15.72 -6.79
CA VAL A 44 29.95 -14.67 -7.66
C VAL A 44 29.81 -15.29 -9.05
N GLY A 45 28.58 -15.38 -9.55
CA GLY A 45 28.35 -15.83 -10.92
C GLY A 45 28.97 -14.84 -11.92
N PRO A 46 29.27 -15.27 -13.15
CA PRO A 46 29.90 -14.41 -14.17
C PRO A 46 29.07 -13.16 -14.51
N GLU A 47 27.77 -13.16 -14.19
CA GLU A 47 26.87 -12.03 -14.42
C GLU A 47 26.73 -11.08 -13.21
N CYS A 48 27.34 -11.41 -12.07
CA CYS A 48 27.41 -10.52 -10.91
C CYS A 48 28.65 -9.63 -11.00
N GLY A 49 28.64 -8.44 -10.40
CA GLY A 49 29.80 -7.55 -10.46
C GLY A 49 29.55 -6.13 -9.98
N LEU A 50 30.64 -5.37 -9.84
CA LEU A 50 30.59 -3.95 -9.52
C LEU A 50 30.14 -3.12 -10.73
N GLU A 51 29.21 -2.19 -10.51
CA GLU A 51 28.82 -1.16 -11.47
C GLU A 51 29.09 0.22 -10.86
N GLN A 52 29.91 1.02 -11.54
CA GLN A 52 30.33 2.33 -11.05
C GLN A 52 29.30 3.42 -11.36
N GLY A 53 29.04 4.30 -10.38
CA GLY A 53 28.19 5.48 -10.57
C GLY A 53 26.70 5.22 -10.85
N VAL A 54 26.21 3.99 -10.74
CA VAL A 54 24.82 3.63 -11.09
C VAL A 54 23.81 3.91 -9.98
N ALA A 55 24.25 4.14 -8.74
CA ALA A 55 23.37 4.51 -7.63
C ALA A 55 23.10 6.03 -7.59
N PRO A 56 22.03 6.49 -6.91
CA PRO A 56 21.78 7.91 -6.73
C PRO A 56 22.99 8.58 -6.07
N ASP A 57 23.25 9.82 -6.47
CA ASP A 57 24.40 10.62 -6.04
C ASP A 57 25.75 10.15 -6.62
N GLY A 58 25.73 9.34 -7.69
CA GLY A 58 26.93 8.89 -8.40
C GLY A 58 27.74 7.81 -7.67
N LYS A 59 27.11 7.08 -6.74
CA LYS A 59 27.77 6.02 -5.97
C LYS A 59 27.84 4.69 -6.74
N ASN A 60 28.80 3.84 -6.36
CA ASN A 60 28.92 2.49 -6.93
C ASN A 60 27.83 1.56 -6.37
N ALA A 61 27.48 0.52 -7.14
CA ALA A 61 26.57 -0.53 -6.73
C ALA A 61 27.10 -1.90 -7.10
N PHE A 62 26.78 -2.91 -6.30
CA PHE A 62 27.10 -4.29 -6.62
C PHE A 62 25.87 -5.01 -7.14
N ARG A 63 25.95 -5.48 -8.39
CA ARG A 63 24.90 -6.25 -9.04
C ARG A 63 25.02 -7.73 -8.67
N LEU A 64 23.96 -8.27 -8.07
CA LEU A 64 23.71 -9.69 -7.95
C LEU A 64 22.73 -10.12 -9.03
N LYS A 65 23.03 -11.18 -9.78
CA LYS A 65 22.17 -11.70 -10.85
C LYS A 65 22.19 -13.22 -10.88
N ASN A 66 21.02 -13.84 -11.03
CA ASN A 66 20.86 -15.30 -11.16
C ASN A 66 21.54 -16.10 -10.03
N SER A 67 21.74 -15.48 -8.87
CA SER A 67 22.56 -16.05 -7.81
C SER A 67 21.67 -16.74 -6.78
N GLY A 68 21.78 -18.07 -6.68
CA GLY A 68 21.32 -18.81 -5.50
C GLY A 68 22.29 -18.73 -4.32
N THR A 69 23.44 -18.08 -4.51
CA THR A 69 24.48 -17.88 -3.50
C THR A 69 24.47 -16.45 -2.98
N MET A 70 24.70 -16.28 -1.67
CA MET A 70 24.75 -14.98 -1.01
C MET A 70 26.18 -14.44 -1.04
N LEU A 71 26.33 -13.12 -1.24
CA LEU A 71 27.57 -12.42 -0.88
C LEU A 71 27.53 -12.10 0.61
N THR A 72 28.64 -12.34 1.30
CA THR A 72 28.71 -12.24 2.75
C THR A 72 29.91 -11.42 3.19
N GLN A 73 29.77 -10.55 4.18
CA GLN A 73 30.91 -9.94 4.88
C GLN A 73 30.75 -10.19 6.38
N SER A 74 31.85 -10.60 7.02
CA SER A 74 31.87 -10.74 8.48
C SER A 74 32.30 -9.42 9.11
N VAL A 75 31.47 -8.90 10.01
CA VAL A 75 31.79 -7.72 10.81
C VAL A 75 31.87 -8.08 12.28
N LYS A 76 32.73 -7.38 13.02
CA LYS A 76 32.77 -7.48 14.47
C LYS A 76 31.59 -6.70 15.03
N VAL A 77 30.89 -7.34 15.97
CA VAL A 77 29.81 -6.74 16.74
C VAL A 77 30.04 -7.09 18.20
N GLU A 78 29.50 -6.28 19.09
CA GLU A 78 29.49 -6.56 20.51
C GLU A 78 28.08 -6.98 20.90
N SER A 79 28.01 -8.06 21.69
CA SER A 79 26.76 -8.54 22.27
C SER A 79 25.99 -7.40 22.96
N GLY A 80 24.67 -7.33 22.71
CA GLY A 80 23.77 -6.35 23.33
C GLY A 80 23.89 -4.93 22.77
N LYS A 81 24.79 -4.67 21.81
CA LYS A 81 24.80 -3.43 21.03
C LYS A 81 23.82 -3.51 19.87
N VAL A 82 23.45 -2.35 19.36
CA VAL A 82 22.52 -2.24 18.24
C VAL A 82 23.23 -1.69 17.04
N TYR A 83 22.90 -2.29 15.91
CA TYR A 83 23.39 -1.90 14.62
C TYR A 83 22.24 -1.49 13.71
N ARG A 84 22.45 -0.38 13.00
CA ARG A 84 21.59 0.10 11.92
C ARG A 84 22.28 -0.27 10.62
N ALA A 85 21.60 -1.08 9.82
CA ALA A 85 22.00 -1.33 8.46
C ALA A 85 21.18 -0.44 7.51
N ARG A 86 21.86 0.40 6.74
CA ARG A 86 21.29 1.21 5.66
C ARG A 86 21.90 0.78 4.36
N TYR A 87 21.08 0.73 3.32
CA TYR A 87 21.53 0.45 1.98
C TYR A 87 20.53 1.00 0.98
N LYS A 88 21.03 1.34 -0.20
CA LYS A 88 20.19 1.59 -1.36
C LYS A 88 19.98 0.26 -2.06
N LEU A 89 18.73 -0.06 -2.39
CA LEU A 89 18.36 -1.25 -3.13
C LEU A 89 17.67 -0.84 -4.42
N LYS A 90 18.14 -1.40 -5.53
CA LYS A 90 17.38 -1.47 -6.78
C LYS A 90 17.23 -2.95 -7.14
N SER A 91 16.14 -3.30 -7.79
CA SER A 91 15.89 -4.68 -8.21
C SER A 91 15.24 -4.73 -9.56
N GLU A 92 15.52 -5.79 -10.29
CA GLU A 92 14.95 -6.12 -11.58
C GLU A 92 14.52 -7.58 -11.54
N PHE A 93 13.26 -7.79 -11.16
CA PHE A 93 12.64 -9.11 -11.17
C PHE A 93 11.61 -9.17 -12.30
N ALA A 94 11.64 -10.24 -13.07
CA ALA A 94 10.60 -10.53 -14.06
C ALA A 94 9.39 -11.24 -13.43
N LYS A 95 9.51 -11.67 -12.17
CA LYS A 95 8.52 -12.49 -11.47
C LYS A 95 8.21 -11.89 -10.10
N TRP A 96 6.95 -11.99 -9.72
CA TRP A 96 6.45 -11.55 -8.43
C TRP A 96 6.92 -12.45 -7.26
N LEU A 97 7.31 -13.70 -7.53
CA LEU A 97 7.87 -14.64 -6.54
C LEU A 97 9.36 -14.43 -6.24
N THR A 98 9.96 -13.31 -6.60
CA THR A 98 11.39 -13.04 -6.39
C THR A 98 11.58 -11.87 -5.43
N ALA A 99 12.52 -11.99 -4.50
CA ALA A 99 12.89 -10.89 -3.60
C ALA A 99 14.40 -10.73 -3.45
N ALA A 100 14.86 -9.49 -3.32
CA ALA A 100 16.20 -9.19 -2.82
C ALA A 100 16.21 -9.39 -1.31
N SER A 101 17.28 -9.97 -0.80
CA SER A 101 17.45 -10.28 0.62
C SER A 101 18.69 -9.59 1.15
N PHE A 102 18.50 -8.79 2.21
CA PHE A 102 19.58 -8.36 3.08
C PHE A 102 19.39 -9.06 4.42
N GLN A 103 20.40 -9.80 4.86
CA GLN A 103 20.37 -10.60 6.07
C GLN A 103 21.52 -10.21 6.99
N ILE A 104 21.25 -10.23 8.28
CA ILE A 104 22.24 -10.10 9.35
C ILE A 104 22.16 -11.40 10.12
N LEU A 105 23.07 -12.32 9.85
CA LEU A 105 23.19 -13.58 10.59
C LEU A 105 24.16 -13.39 11.75
N TRP A 106 23.72 -13.67 12.97
CA TRP A 106 24.58 -13.55 14.14
C TRP A 106 25.53 -14.74 14.28
N VAL A 107 26.78 -14.47 14.64
CA VAL A 107 27.80 -15.51 14.86
C VAL A 107 28.45 -15.40 16.23
N GLY A 108 28.75 -16.56 16.82
CA GLY A 108 29.41 -16.69 18.11
C GLY A 108 30.90 -16.40 18.06
N LYS A 109 31.56 -16.44 19.24
CA LYS A 109 33.03 -16.30 19.35
C LYS A 109 33.80 -17.38 18.59
N ASP A 110 33.19 -18.53 18.37
CA ASP A 110 33.72 -19.64 17.57
C ASP A 110 33.53 -19.44 16.06
N GLY A 111 32.95 -18.31 15.64
CA GLY A 111 32.65 -17.99 14.25
C GLY A 111 31.45 -18.76 13.67
N LYS A 112 30.71 -19.54 14.48
CA LYS A 112 29.56 -20.31 13.99
C LYS A 112 28.25 -19.52 14.08
N PRO A 113 27.28 -19.79 13.16
CA PRO A 113 25.93 -19.24 13.25
C PRO A 113 25.26 -19.52 14.59
N LEU A 114 24.59 -18.51 15.14
CA LEU A 114 23.70 -18.67 16.28
C LEU A 114 22.34 -19.21 15.83
N PHE A 115 21.63 -19.85 16.77
CA PHE A 115 20.30 -20.44 16.53
C PHE A 115 19.34 -20.01 17.63
N THR A 116 18.08 -19.86 17.26
CA THR A 116 16.96 -19.64 18.18
C THR A 116 15.88 -20.71 17.96
N ASP A 117 15.16 -21.06 19.01
CA ASP A 117 14.07 -22.04 18.93
C ASP A 117 12.78 -21.36 18.44
N TYR A 118 12.26 -21.84 17.32
CA TYR A 118 10.98 -21.41 16.76
C TYR A 118 10.08 -22.63 16.56
N LYS A 119 9.01 -22.73 17.37
CA LYS A 119 8.03 -23.83 17.33
C LYS A 119 8.67 -25.23 17.39
N GLY A 120 9.69 -25.39 18.23
CA GLY A 120 10.39 -26.66 18.42
C GLY A 120 11.42 -26.98 17.32
N GLN A 121 11.73 -26.04 16.43
CA GLN A 121 12.80 -26.17 15.45
C GLN A 121 13.87 -25.10 15.68
N LYS A 122 15.15 -25.51 15.59
CA LYS A 122 16.27 -24.58 15.58
C LYS A 122 16.32 -23.87 14.24
N VAL A 123 16.10 -22.56 14.26
CA VAL A 123 16.27 -21.69 13.10
C VAL A 123 17.46 -20.76 13.35
N TRP A 124 18.10 -20.28 12.28
CA TRP A 124 19.18 -19.31 12.43
C TRP A 124 18.70 -18.05 13.14
N ASP A 125 19.48 -17.57 14.10
CA ASP A 125 19.25 -16.28 14.71
C ASP A 125 19.74 -15.19 13.75
N MET A 126 18.79 -14.65 12.97
CA MET A 126 19.08 -13.66 11.95
C MET A 126 17.97 -12.63 11.81
N LYS A 127 18.34 -11.44 11.36
CA LYS A 127 17.40 -10.43 10.87
C LYS A 127 17.42 -10.41 9.36
N ILE A 128 16.24 -10.42 8.74
CA ILE A 128 16.09 -10.50 7.29
C ILE A 128 15.14 -9.40 6.84
N LYS A 129 15.50 -8.70 5.78
CA LYS A 129 14.58 -7.87 5.00
C LYS A 129 14.54 -8.43 3.58
N ASN A 130 13.40 -9.00 3.21
CA ASN A 130 13.11 -9.42 1.85
C ASN A 130 12.26 -8.36 1.19
N LEU A 131 12.73 -7.82 0.07
CA LEU A 131 12.03 -6.78 -0.68
C LEU A 131 11.73 -7.30 -2.09
N GLN A 132 10.45 -7.37 -2.42
CA GLN A 132 9.98 -7.61 -3.77
C GLN A 132 10.17 -6.33 -4.61
N GLY A 133 10.32 -6.54 -5.91
CA GLY A 133 11.16 -5.64 -6.70
C GLY A 133 10.60 -4.25 -6.94
N SER A 134 11.48 -3.25 -6.85
CA SER A 134 11.35 -1.91 -7.40
C SER A 134 12.54 -1.63 -8.31
N ARG A 135 12.27 -1.16 -9.54
CA ARG A 135 13.31 -0.66 -10.46
C ARG A 135 13.81 0.73 -10.06
N ASP A 136 13.06 1.44 -9.23
CA ASP A 136 13.54 2.63 -8.55
C ASP A 136 14.43 2.25 -7.38
N TRP A 137 15.47 3.05 -7.17
CA TRP A 137 16.29 2.99 -5.96
C TRP A 137 15.44 3.28 -4.73
N GLN A 138 15.36 2.30 -3.84
CA GLN A 138 14.76 2.42 -2.53
C GLN A 138 15.86 2.63 -1.50
N ASN A 139 15.64 3.56 -0.57
CA ASN A 139 16.45 3.64 0.63
C ASN A 139 15.88 2.64 1.63
N VAL A 140 16.67 1.65 2.01
CA VAL A 140 16.26 0.61 2.94
C VAL A 140 17.05 0.78 4.22
N GLU A 141 16.32 0.74 5.33
CA GLU A 141 16.89 0.77 6.66
C GLU A 141 16.33 -0.38 7.48
N MET A 142 17.20 -1.05 8.22
CA MET A 142 16.81 -1.96 9.28
C MET A 142 17.68 -1.74 10.50
N THR A 143 17.14 -2.06 11.67
CA THR A 143 17.86 -1.94 12.92
C THR A 143 17.69 -3.21 13.73
N CYS A 144 18.78 -3.64 14.37
CA CYS A 144 18.84 -4.92 15.04
C CYS A 144 19.80 -4.90 16.24
N GLU A 145 19.36 -5.49 17.35
CA GLU A 145 20.21 -5.80 18.49
C GLU A 145 20.97 -7.11 18.26
N ALA A 146 22.26 -7.12 18.60
CA ALA A 146 23.11 -8.30 18.60
C ALA A 146 22.78 -9.22 19.81
N PRO A 147 22.48 -10.52 19.60
CA PRO A 147 22.22 -11.48 20.68
C PRO A 147 23.35 -11.56 21.71
N ALA A 148 23.03 -12.02 22.91
CA ALA A 148 23.99 -12.13 24.02
C ALA A 148 25.24 -12.98 23.70
N ALA A 149 25.10 -13.97 22.81
CA ALA A 149 26.21 -14.82 22.38
C ALA A 149 26.97 -14.27 21.15
N ALA A 150 26.53 -13.16 20.57
CA ALA A 150 27.12 -12.63 19.34
C ALA A 150 28.48 -11.97 19.62
N ALA A 151 29.47 -12.38 18.82
CA ALA A 151 30.79 -11.74 18.74
C ALA A 151 31.11 -11.24 17.32
N GLY A 152 30.25 -11.57 16.37
CA GLY A 152 30.29 -11.08 15.00
C GLY A 152 28.90 -11.16 14.36
N ALA A 153 28.79 -10.58 13.16
CA ALA A 153 27.66 -10.79 12.28
C ALA A 153 28.17 -11.07 10.86
N GLU A 154 27.47 -11.96 10.16
CA GLU A 154 27.58 -12.15 8.72
C GLU A 154 26.49 -11.35 8.03
N ILE A 155 26.92 -10.33 7.29
CA ILE A 155 26.04 -9.47 6.49
C ILE A 155 25.92 -10.10 5.11
N ARG A 156 24.72 -10.56 4.76
CA ARG A 156 24.47 -11.36 3.57
C ARG A 156 23.55 -10.63 2.60
N LEU A 157 23.96 -10.56 1.35
CA LEU A 157 23.22 -9.98 0.23
C LEU A 157 22.86 -11.09 -0.74
N GLY A 158 21.61 -11.12 -1.22
CA GLY A 158 21.22 -12.12 -2.21
C GLY A 158 19.86 -11.90 -2.83
N ILE A 159 19.46 -12.90 -3.62
CA ILE A 159 18.15 -13.03 -4.22
C ILE A 159 17.57 -14.35 -3.71
N VAL A 160 16.32 -14.35 -3.26
CA VAL A 160 15.66 -15.52 -2.68
C VAL A 160 14.36 -15.86 -3.40
N PHE A 161 13.82 -17.07 -3.11
CA PHE A 161 12.61 -17.68 -3.69
C PHE A 161 12.77 -18.16 -5.14
N ASP A 162 12.54 -17.31 -6.15
CA ASP A 162 12.77 -17.63 -7.56
C ASP A 162 13.89 -16.75 -8.13
N THR A 163 15.12 -17.26 -8.12
CA THR A 163 16.31 -16.48 -8.48
C THR A 163 16.59 -16.44 -9.98
N LYS A 164 15.83 -17.18 -10.81
CA LYS A 164 16.08 -17.28 -12.25
C LYS A 164 15.66 -15.99 -12.96
N ASN A 165 16.60 -15.42 -13.72
CA ASN A 165 16.49 -14.14 -14.44
C ASN A 165 16.23 -12.93 -13.53
N ALA A 166 16.69 -13.01 -12.29
CA ALA A 166 16.54 -11.95 -11.30
C ALA A 166 17.85 -11.19 -11.15
N ALA A 167 17.78 -9.87 -11.03
CA ALA A 167 18.92 -9.04 -10.64
C ALA A 167 18.54 -8.08 -9.51
N CYS A 168 19.48 -7.78 -8.63
CA CYS A 168 19.37 -6.68 -7.67
C CYS A 168 20.71 -5.99 -7.49
N TRP A 169 20.66 -4.74 -7.06
CA TRP A 169 21.80 -3.87 -6.84
C TRP A 169 21.75 -3.36 -5.42
N PHE A 170 22.84 -3.60 -4.69
CA PHE A 170 23.06 -3.01 -3.39
C PHE A 170 24.08 -1.89 -3.53
N ALA A 171 23.80 -0.73 -2.97
CA ALA A 171 24.71 0.41 -2.97
C ALA A 171 24.68 1.12 -1.63
N ASP A 172 25.74 1.91 -1.38
CA ASP A 172 25.82 2.79 -0.21
C ASP A 172 25.51 2.05 1.10
N MET A 173 26.13 0.87 1.24
CA MET A 173 25.84 -0.01 2.35
C MET A 173 26.59 0.46 3.58
N GLU A 174 25.83 0.69 4.63
CA GLU A 174 26.34 1.07 5.93
C GLU A 174 25.79 0.10 6.96
N MET A 175 26.66 -0.38 7.83
CA MET A 175 26.23 -0.89 9.12
C MET A 175 26.97 -0.10 10.17
N SER A 176 26.27 0.74 10.92
CA SER A 176 26.85 1.49 12.02
C SER A 176 26.24 1.03 13.33
N GLU A 177 27.06 1.03 14.38
CA GLU A 177 26.52 1.02 15.73
C GLU A 177 25.63 2.26 15.86
N VAL A 178 24.37 2.02 16.22
CA VAL A 178 23.47 3.11 16.61
C VAL A 178 23.45 3.14 18.12
N GLU A 179 23.58 4.35 18.63
CA GLU A 179 23.30 4.59 20.03
C GLU A 179 21.88 4.12 20.31
N LYS A 180 21.76 3.25 21.32
CA LYS A 180 20.47 2.88 21.86
C LYS A 180 19.75 4.16 22.27
N GLY A 181 18.57 4.35 21.69
CA GLY A 181 17.54 5.15 22.31
C GLY A 181 17.09 4.44 23.58
N ASP A 182 16.29 5.12 24.38
CA ASP A 182 15.65 4.47 25.50
C ASP A 182 14.63 3.43 24.98
N PRO A 183 14.70 2.16 25.39
CA PRO A 183 13.85 1.10 24.85
C PRO A 183 12.39 1.23 25.32
N PHE A 184 12.11 2.15 26.25
CA PHE A 184 10.76 2.32 26.73
C PHE A 184 9.91 3.02 25.66
N ARG A 185 8.99 2.27 25.05
CA ARG A 185 8.14 2.68 23.92
C ARG A 185 6.95 3.54 24.33
N ASN A 186 7.21 4.53 25.18
CA ASN A 186 6.22 5.53 25.56
C ASN A 186 6.89 6.83 26.00
N ARG A 187 6.09 7.78 26.48
CA ARG A 187 6.55 9.09 26.92
C ARG A 187 7.25 9.04 28.28
N ILE A 188 8.23 9.91 28.44
CA ILE A 188 8.97 10.09 29.70
C ILE A 188 9.02 11.59 30.00
N ALA A 189 8.86 11.98 31.26
CA ALA A 189 9.01 13.37 31.67
C ALA A 189 9.68 13.47 33.05
N ALA A 190 10.76 14.23 33.15
CA ALA A 190 11.36 14.58 34.42
C ALA A 190 10.51 15.63 35.13
N LEU A 191 10.20 15.40 36.40
CA LEU A 191 9.45 16.32 37.25
C LEU A 191 10.42 17.18 38.05
N PRO A 192 10.28 18.51 38.03
CA PRO A 192 11.14 19.42 38.79
C PRO A 192 10.74 19.49 40.25
N TYR A 193 11.75 19.64 41.11
CA TYR A 193 11.56 19.92 42.52
C TYR A 193 11.30 21.42 42.74
N VAL A 194 10.27 21.74 43.50
CA VAL A 194 9.94 23.12 43.90
C VAL A 194 9.97 23.20 45.44
N PRO A 195 10.93 23.94 46.04
CA PRO A 195 11.06 23.99 47.49
C PRO A 195 9.90 24.74 48.16
N GLY A 196 9.64 24.36 49.41
CA GLY A 196 8.67 25.03 50.27
C GLY A 196 7.27 24.43 50.22
N ARG A 197 6.43 24.86 51.17
CA ARG A 197 5.04 24.43 51.26
C ARG A 197 4.20 25.17 50.22
N ILE A 198 3.51 24.43 49.37
CA ILE A 198 2.60 25.00 48.38
C ILE A 198 1.21 25.15 49.00
N SER A 199 0.68 26.36 48.97
CA SER A 199 -0.71 26.62 49.37
C SER A 199 -1.65 26.31 48.21
N MET A 200 -2.63 25.44 48.43
CA MET A 200 -3.68 25.19 47.46
C MET A 200 -4.55 26.44 47.22
N GLU A 201 -4.61 27.40 48.15
CA GLU A 201 -5.35 28.67 47.97
C GLU A 201 -4.77 29.56 46.85
N THR A 202 -3.46 29.47 46.61
CA THR A 202 -2.76 30.31 45.63
C THR A 202 -2.34 29.55 44.38
N VAL A 203 -2.83 28.32 44.19
CA VAL A 203 -2.32 27.38 43.19
C VAL A 203 -2.56 27.80 41.74
N PHE A 204 -3.46 28.76 41.50
CA PHE A 204 -3.77 29.31 40.18
C PHE A 204 -3.08 30.65 39.89
N SER A 205 -2.13 31.08 40.73
CA SER A 205 -1.33 32.26 40.44
C SER A 205 -0.47 32.04 39.17
N PRO A 206 -0.21 33.09 38.38
CA PRO A 206 0.52 32.96 37.10
C PRO A 206 1.89 32.27 37.24
N ASP A 207 2.60 32.56 38.32
CA ASP A 207 3.99 32.12 38.51
C ASP A 207 4.11 30.68 39.05
N MET A 208 3.03 30.12 39.63
CA MET A 208 3.06 28.84 40.35
C MET A 208 3.57 27.69 39.47
N TRP A 209 3.09 27.64 38.22
CA TRP A 209 3.41 26.56 37.28
C TRP A 209 4.51 26.94 36.29
N GLU A 210 5.23 28.04 36.53
CA GLU A 210 6.39 28.38 35.71
C GLU A 210 7.53 27.38 35.91
N LYS A 211 7.66 26.76 37.07
CA LYS A 211 8.74 25.78 37.32
C LYS A 211 8.36 24.34 37.01
N SER A 212 7.20 24.08 36.40
CA SER A 212 6.74 22.72 36.11
C SER A 212 7.15 22.21 34.73
N THR A 213 7.18 20.89 34.57
CA THR A 213 7.22 20.23 33.26
C THR A 213 5.83 20.20 32.64
N VAL A 214 5.74 20.46 31.34
CA VAL A 214 4.49 20.40 30.57
C VAL A 214 4.36 19.03 29.90
N LEU A 215 3.21 18.39 30.09
CA LEU A 215 2.79 17.17 29.42
C LEU A 215 1.68 17.54 28.43
N GLY A 216 2.00 17.55 27.15
CA GLY A 216 1.09 17.96 26.06
C GLY A 216 0.75 16.82 25.09
N ASP A 217 0.10 17.16 23.98
CA ASP A 217 -0.34 16.25 22.91
C ASP A 217 -1.00 14.97 23.43
N PHE A 218 -2.06 15.11 24.24
CA PHE A 218 -2.83 13.96 24.68
C PHE A 218 -3.37 13.20 23.45
N LEU A 219 -3.30 11.88 23.53
CA LEU A 219 -3.64 10.95 22.46
C LEU A 219 -4.94 10.23 22.80
N VAL A 220 -5.75 9.98 21.79
CA VAL A 220 -6.85 9.03 21.90
C VAL A 220 -6.23 7.62 21.99
N PRO A 221 -6.48 6.86 23.07
CA PRO A 221 -5.98 5.49 23.24
C PRO A 221 -6.29 4.60 22.03
N ASN A 222 -5.41 3.63 21.72
CA ASN A 222 -5.43 2.73 20.55
C ASN A 222 -5.29 3.43 19.17
N ALA A 223 -6.11 4.45 18.85
CA ALA A 223 -5.98 5.23 17.62
C ALA A 223 -4.63 5.98 17.50
N ASN A 224 -4.03 6.38 18.63
CA ASN A 224 -2.80 7.18 18.70
C ASN A 224 -2.88 8.49 17.88
N THR A 225 -4.08 9.05 17.80
CA THR A 225 -4.38 10.33 17.15
C THR A 225 -4.49 11.43 18.20
N ARG A 226 -4.34 12.69 17.79
CA ARG A 226 -4.50 13.85 18.68
C ARG A 226 -5.92 13.90 19.27
N ALA A 227 -6.03 14.20 20.56
CA ALA A 227 -7.31 14.54 21.20
C ALA A 227 -7.95 15.74 20.49
N VAL A 228 -9.26 15.67 20.25
CA VAL A 228 -10.04 16.75 19.62
C VAL A 228 -10.05 17.99 20.50
N ASP A 229 -10.30 17.80 21.80
CA ASP A 229 -10.27 18.85 22.80
C ASP A 229 -8.92 18.79 23.55
N PRO A 230 -7.96 19.69 23.24
CA PRO A 230 -6.62 19.57 23.76
C PRO A 230 -6.59 19.57 25.29
N THR A 231 -5.67 18.79 25.84
CA THR A 231 -5.38 18.81 27.28
C THR A 231 -3.88 19.01 27.47
N SER A 232 -3.53 19.84 28.44
CA SER A 232 -2.15 19.94 28.92
C SER A 232 -2.12 19.70 30.42
N ALA A 233 -1.14 18.96 30.91
CA ALA A 233 -0.90 18.81 32.34
C ALA A 233 0.45 19.42 32.70
N ARG A 234 0.50 20.17 33.79
CA ARG A 234 1.73 20.71 34.37
C ARG A 234 2.04 19.96 35.64
N VAL A 235 3.27 19.47 35.78
CA VAL A 235 3.63 18.58 36.90
C VAL A 235 4.97 18.99 37.52
N PHE A 236 5.01 18.99 38.86
CA PHE A 236 6.21 19.15 39.68
C PHE A 236 6.04 18.41 41.02
N TYR A 237 7.06 18.39 41.87
CA TYR A 237 6.98 17.80 43.22
C TYR A 237 7.75 18.62 44.26
N ASN A 238 7.51 18.36 45.54
CA ASN A 238 8.30 18.89 46.66
C ASN A 238 8.54 17.79 47.72
N ASP A 239 8.86 18.16 48.97
CA ASP A 239 9.09 17.19 50.05
C ASP A 239 7.79 16.57 50.61
N GLU A 240 6.62 17.06 50.21
CA GLU A 240 5.32 16.63 50.75
C GLU A 240 4.49 15.83 49.72
N ALA A 241 4.52 16.25 48.45
CA ALA A 241 3.57 15.78 47.45
C ALA A 241 4.06 15.90 46.00
N VAL A 242 3.37 15.18 45.10
CA VAL A 242 3.34 15.47 43.67
C VAL A 242 2.19 16.43 43.38
N TYR A 243 2.45 17.45 42.55
CA TYR A 243 1.46 18.43 42.14
C TYR A 243 1.20 18.29 40.65
N VAL A 244 -0.07 18.14 40.28
CA VAL A 244 -0.53 18.02 38.90
C VAL A 244 -1.55 19.11 38.64
N ASN A 245 -1.43 19.81 37.52
CA ASN A 245 -2.39 20.80 37.09
C ASN A 245 -2.82 20.54 35.66
N PHE A 246 -4.04 20.05 35.52
CA PHE A 246 -4.67 19.84 34.22
C PHE A 246 -5.30 21.14 33.76
N GLN A 247 -5.00 21.54 32.53
CA GLN A 247 -5.75 22.53 31.79
C GLN A 247 -6.42 21.83 30.61
N CYS A 248 -7.75 21.72 30.72
CA CYS A 248 -8.61 20.96 29.83
C CYS A 248 -9.35 21.94 28.93
N PHE A 249 -8.88 22.10 27.70
CA PHE A 249 -9.49 23.01 26.74
C PHE A 249 -10.80 22.40 26.24
N MET A 250 -11.84 23.21 26.25
CA MET A 250 -13.15 22.86 25.72
C MET A 250 -14.02 24.12 25.69
N LYS A 251 -14.98 24.16 24.76
CA LYS A 251 -15.95 25.24 24.71
C LYS A 251 -16.91 25.21 25.90
N ASP A 252 -17.27 26.37 26.43
CA ASP A 252 -18.24 26.55 27.52
C ASP A 252 -17.83 25.86 28.85
N ALA A 253 -16.54 25.82 29.17
CA ALA A 253 -16.05 25.12 30.36
C ALA A 253 -16.52 25.79 31.68
N ASP A 254 -16.82 27.09 31.66
CA ASP A 254 -17.43 27.86 32.75
C ASP A 254 -18.80 27.32 33.18
N LYS A 255 -19.50 26.64 32.27
CA LYS A 255 -20.82 26.04 32.52
C LYS A 255 -20.75 24.67 33.19
N LEU A 256 -19.56 24.07 33.34
CA LEU A 256 -19.39 22.80 34.06
C LEU A 256 -19.90 22.91 35.49
N LYS A 257 -19.63 24.03 36.18
CA LYS A 257 -20.03 24.23 37.59
C LYS A 257 -21.53 24.01 37.88
N ALA A 258 -22.39 24.15 36.87
CA ALA A 258 -23.84 23.98 36.98
C ALA A 258 -24.36 22.63 36.45
N ASP A 259 -23.48 21.67 36.12
CA ASP A 259 -23.86 20.37 35.58
C ASP A 259 -24.02 19.34 36.72
N ASP A 260 -25.27 18.94 36.99
CA ASP A 260 -25.62 18.00 38.05
C ASP A 260 -24.96 16.60 37.88
N ARG A 261 -24.47 16.28 36.67
CA ARG A 261 -23.80 15.01 36.35
C ARG A 261 -22.35 14.93 36.85
N ILE A 262 -21.76 16.04 37.30
CA ILE A 262 -20.39 16.07 37.88
C ILE A 262 -20.30 15.37 39.24
N THR A 263 -21.40 14.80 39.73
CA THR A 263 -21.42 14.05 40.99
C THR A 263 -21.52 12.52 40.82
N ASP A 264 -21.68 12.01 39.58
CA ASP A 264 -21.87 10.59 39.29
C ASP A 264 -20.57 9.93 38.78
N PHE A 265 -20.20 8.80 39.39
CA PHE A 265 -18.87 8.20 39.30
C PHE A 265 -18.56 7.52 37.95
N GLY A 266 -19.59 7.17 37.15
CA GLY A 266 -19.44 6.29 35.99
C GLY A 266 -19.24 6.95 34.62
N ALA A 267 -19.51 8.27 34.45
CA ALA A 267 -19.51 8.92 33.13
C ALA A 267 -19.47 10.46 33.20
N GLN A 268 -18.46 11.03 33.87
CA GLN A 268 -18.35 12.47 34.11
C GLN A 268 -17.07 13.08 33.53
N GLU A 269 -17.11 14.39 33.28
CA GLU A 269 -15.92 15.18 32.98
C GLU A 269 -14.92 15.04 34.12
N SER A 270 -13.80 14.39 33.86
CA SER A 270 -12.81 14.08 34.88
C SER A 270 -11.40 14.08 34.35
N CYS A 271 -10.48 14.28 35.27
CA CYS A 271 -9.08 13.97 35.09
C CYS A 271 -8.73 12.77 35.96
N GLU A 272 -7.88 11.90 35.44
CA GLU A 272 -7.38 10.76 36.20
C GLU A 272 -5.86 10.82 36.22
N VAL A 273 -5.30 10.57 37.41
CA VAL A 273 -3.86 10.42 37.60
C VAL A 273 -3.61 8.98 38.01
N PHE A 274 -2.83 8.28 37.21
CA PHE A 274 -2.36 6.95 37.54
C PHE A 274 -0.89 7.00 37.94
N LEU A 275 -0.58 6.41 39.08
CA LEU A 275 0.78 6.31 39.61
C LEU A 275 1.05 4.85 39.98
N LEU A 276 2.10 4.28 39.41
CA LEU A 276 2.59 2.98 39.81
C LEU A 276 4.08 3.13 40.21
N PRO A 277 4.34 3.38 41.51
CA PRO A 277 5.68 3.40 42.08
C PRO A 277 6.42 2.08 41.84
N PRO A 278 7.76 2.09 41.77
CA PRO A 278 8.55 0.88 41.54
C PRO A 278 8.32 -0.16 42.66
N GLY A 279 8.25 -1.44 42.27
CA GLY A 279 8.10 -2.56 43.21
C GLY A 279 6.68 -2.77 43.75
N ARG A 280 5.69 -2.00 43.29
CA ARG A 280 4.27 -2.26 43.58
C ARG A 280 3.62 -3.11 42.49
N ASP A 281 2.70 -3.95 42.91
CA ASP A 281 1.82 -4.73 42.03
C ASP A 281 0.50 -4.01 41.71
N GLU A 282 0.10 -3.08 42.59
CA GLU A 282 -1.12 -2.30 42.48
C GLU A 282 -0.79 -0.84 42.17
N GLN A 283 -1.42 -0.31 41.12
CA GLN A 283 -1.36 1.11 40.77
C GLN A 283 -2.29 1.91 41.68
N TYR A 284 -1.93 3.17 41.92
CA TYR A 284 -2.83 4.17 42.43
C TYR A 284 -3.58 4.81 41.28
N GLN A 285 -4.90 4.79 41.36
CA GLN A 285 -5.78 5.55 40.50
C GLN A 285 -6.37 6.68 41.34
N ILE A 286 -6.10 7.92 40.94
CA ILE A 286 -6.67 9.12 41.55
C ILE A 286 -7.62 9.71 40.53
N PHE A 287 -8.90 9.52 40.79
CA PHE A 287 -9.97 10.04 39.98
C PHE A 287 -10.36 11.41 40.51
N ILE A 288 -10.33 12.44 39.66
CA ILE A 288 -10.72 13.81 40.01
C ILE A 288 -11.88 14.24 39.11
N SER A 289 -13.06 14.41 39.69
CA SER A 289 -14.20 15.00 39.00
C SER A 289 -14.01 16.50 38.78
N ALA A 290 -14.70 17.05 37.79
CA ALA A 290 -14.63 18.47 37.49
C ALA A 290 -15.09 19.38 38.65
N ASP A 291 -15.83 18.91 39.67
CA ASP A 291 -16.15 19.70 40.89
C ASP A 291 -15.02 19.68 41.93
N GLY A 292 -13.93 18.97 41.65
CA GLY A 292 -12.77 18.82 42.50
C GLY A 292 -12.86 17.65 43.47
N LYS A 293 -13.92 16.84 43.52
CA LYS A 293 -13.88 15.65 44.39
C LYS A 293 -12.83 14.67 43.88
N ALA A 294 -11.97 14.21 44.79
CA ALA A 294 -10.97 13.19 44.50
C ALA A 294 -11.35 11.88 45.17
N GLN A 295 -11.25 10.78 44.43
CA GLN A 295 -11.28 9.43 44.98
C GLN A 295 -9.98 8.73 44.62
N VAL A 296 -9.48 7.93 45.56
CA VAL A 296 -8.22 7.23 45.41
C VAL A 296 -8.45 5.75 45.59
N PHE A 297 -7.97 4.97 44.63
CA PHE A 297 -8.05 3.52 44.64
C PHE A 297 -6.65 2.94 44.50
N THR A 298 -6.49 1.72 45.03
CA THR A 298 -5.49 0.80 44.51
C THR A 298 -6.16 -0.25 43.64
N GLU A 299 -5.52 -0.62 42.55
CA GLU A 299 -6.01 -1.66 41.64
C GLU A 299 -4.85 -2.37 40.94
N LYS A 300 -5.09 -3.60 40.49
CA LYS A 300 -4.15 -4.40 39.69
C LYS A 300 -4.82 -4.81 38.38
N TRP A 301 -4.22 -4.45 37.26
CA TRP A 301 -4.71 -4.85 35.95
C TRP A 301 -4.74 -6.38 35.81
N ASN A 302 -5.87 -6.93 35.35
CA ASN A 302 -6.07 -8.34 35.07
C ASN A 302 -5.78 -9.28 36.28
N ASP A 303 -6.23 -8.90 37.48
CA ASP A 303 -6.15 -9.71 38.71
C ASP A 303 -7.02 -10.99 38.69
N GLY A 304 -7.66 -11.31 37.56
CA GLY A 304 -8.56 -12.44 37.39
C GLY A 304 -10.03 -12.14 37.72
N ASN A 305 -10.34 -10.92 38.19
CA ASN A 305 -11.70 -10.47 38.46
C ASN A 305 -12.12 -9.44 37.42
N TRP A 306 -13.17 -9.74 36.64
CA TRP A 306 -13.81 -8.76 35.77
C TRP A 306 -15.26 -8.54 36.20
N PRO A 307 -15.70 -7.29 36.45
CA PRO A 307 -14.94 -6.03 36.42
C PRO A 307 -13.84 -5.96 37.49
N MET A 308 -12.78 -5.17 37.21
CA MET A 308 -11.66 -5.01 38.14
C MET A 308 -12.10 -4.56 39.53
N LYS A 309 -11.47 -5.13 40.56
CA LYS A 309 -11.76 -4.78 41.94
C LYS A 309 -11.00 -3.52 42.35
N LEU A 310 -11.71 -2.41 42.47
CA LEU A 310 -11.17 -1.17 43.03
C LEU A 310 -11.10 -1.26 44.56
N HIS A 311 -9.95 -0.93 45.14
CA HIS A 311 -9.75 -0.89 46.59
C HIS A 311 -9.66 0.56 47.08
N PRO A 312 -10.73 1.13 47.68
CA PRO A 312 -10.74 2.54 48.08
C PRO A 312 -9.75 2.86 49.21
N VAL A 313 -8.98 3.93 49.04
CA VAL A 313 -8.11 4.50 50.07
C VAL A 313 -8.90 5.53 50.89
N ARG A 314 -9.47 5.09 52.03
CA ARG A 314 -10.44 5.87 52.83
C ARG A 314 -9.91 7.20 53.40
N LYS A 315 -8.60 7.32 53.61
CA LYS A 315 -7.95 8.55 54.09
C LYS A 315 -6.83 8.93 53.13
N SER A 316 -7.22 9.46 51.97
CA SER A 316 -6.23 9.80 50.96
C SER A 316 -5.46 11.07 51.34
N GLY A 317 -6.11 12.15 51.78
CA GLY A 317 -5.42 13.43 51.98
C GLY A 317 -5.03 14.12 50.66
N VAL A 318 -5.52 13.64 49.52
CA VAL A 318 -5.44 14.35 48.24
C VAL A 318 -6.25 15.64 48.35
N GLU A 319 -5.62 16.76 48.03
CA GLU A 319 -6.26 18.07 47.99
C GLU A 319 -6.41 18.53 46.53
N THR A 320 -7.53 19.16 46.21
CA THR A 320 -7.84 19.62 44.86
C THR A 320 -8.38 21.04 44.88
N ARG A 321 -8.12 21.77 43.81
CA ARG A 321 -8.74 23.07 43.53
C ARG A 321 -9.09 23.14 42.07
N VAL A 322 -10.28 23.63 41.77
CA VAL A 322 -10.78 23.79 40.41
C VAL A 322 -11.00 25.27 40.12
N ARG A 323 -10.65 25.68 38.90
CA ARG A 323 -10.99 26.96 38.29
C ARG A 323 -11.66 26.70 36.95
N TYR A 324 -12.72 27.43 36.67
CA TYR A 324 -13.37 27.40 35.37
C TYR A 324 -13.20 28.73 34.67
N GLU A 325 -12.91 28.68 33.38
CA GLU A 325 -12.87 29.80 32.46
C GLU A 325 -13.75 29.47 31.25
N THR A 326 -14.04 30.43 30.38
CA THR A 326 -14.96 30.19 29.24
C THR A 326 -14.50 29.06 28.30
N ASN A 327 -13.19 28.94 28.06
CA ASN A 327 -12.63 28.03 27.04
C ASN A 327 -11.78 26.88 27.62
N PHE A 328 -11.68 26.80 28.94
CA PHE A 328 -11.02 25.69 29.61
C PHE A 328 -11.48 25.60 31.06
N TRP A 329 -11.43 24.40 31.60
CA TRP A 329 -11.43 24.22 33.05
C TRP A 329 -10.06 23.72 33.47
N GLN A 330 -9.73 23.98 34.72
CA GLN A 330 -8.42 23.71 35.25
C GLN A 330 -8.55 23.10 36.62
N VAL A 331 -7.82 22.02 36.89
CA VAL A 331 -7.76 21.41 38.21
C VAL A 331 -6.32 21.20 38.65
N ALA A 332 -6.00 21.79 39.80
CA ALA A 332 -4.76 21.55 40.51
C ALA A 332 -5.00 20.48 41.58
N VAL A 333 -4.11 19.50 41.63
CA VAL A 333 -4.18 18.34 42.51
C VAL A 333 -2.87 18.24 43.27
N LYS A 334 -2.95 18.15 44.59
CA LYS A 334 -1.85 17.80 45.47
C LYS A 334 -2.04 16.35 45.92
N ILE A 335 -1.04 15.52 45.64
CA ILE A 335 -1.03 14.09 45.95
C ILE A 335 0.08 13.83 46.96
N PRO A 336 -0.21 13.82 48.27
CA PRO A 336 0.81 13.59 49.29
C PRO A 336 1.48 12.22 49.14
N PHE A 337 2.78 12.14 49.42
CA PHE A 337 3.47 10.83 49.41
C PHE A 337 2.95 9.90 50.51
N GLU A 338 2.54 10.47 51.64
CA GLU A 338 1.90 9.76 52.75
C GLU A 338 0.64 9.01 52.28
N THR A 339 -0.18 9.62 51.42
CA THR A 339 -1.36 9.01 50.78
C THR A 339 -1.02 7.70 50.05
N LEU A 340 0.12 7.70 49.37
CA LEU A 340 0.58 6.60 48.53
C LEU A 340 1.36 5.57 49.35
N GLY A 341 1.45 5.74 50.68
CA GLY A 341 2.34 4.95 51.53
C GLY A 341 3.79 4.97 51.03
N GLN A 342 4.18 6.03 50.33
CA GLN A 342 5.52 6.20 49.75
C GLN A 342 6.30 7.21 50.58
N LYS A 343 7.62 7.08 50.58
CA LYS A 343 8.51 8.18 50.98
C LYS A 343 8.61 9.18 49.84
N VAL A 344 9.17 10.35 50.13
CA VAL A 344 9.59 11.28 49.07
C VAL A 344 10.53 10.51 48.12
N PRO A 345 10.25 10.50 46.81
CA PRO A 345 11.06 9.77 45.84
C PRO A 345 12.51 10.21 45.88
N ALA A 346 13.42 9.26 45.77
CA ALA A 346 14.83 9.58 45.61
C ALA A 346 15.08 10.31 44.28
N GLU A 347 16.17 11.06 44.20
CA GLU A 347 16.59 11.67 42.94
C GLU A 347 16.81 10.58 41.87
N SER A 348 16.27 10.78 40.67
CA SER A 348 16.21 9.81 39.57
C SER A 348 15.24 8.63 39.74
N GLU A 349 14.46 8.58 40.82
CA GLU A 349 13.44 7.54 40.97
C GLU A 349 12.39 7.71 39.86
N ALA A 350 12.01 6.60 39.22
CA ALA A 350 11.10 6.60 38.08
C ALA A 350 9.80 5.87 38.43
N TRP A 351 8.67 6.53 38.23
CA TRP A 351 7.35 5.94 38.44
C TRP A 351 6.65 5.77 37.11
N ARG A 352 5.90 4.67 36.96
CA ARG A 352 4.91 4.53 35.90
C ARG A 352 3.82 5.57 36.14
N PHE A 353 3.49 6.33 35.12
CA PHE A 353 2.62 7.48 35.24
C PHE A 353 1.78 7.66 34.00
N ASN A 354 0.51 7.95 34.23
CA ASN A 354 -0.36 8.42 33.17
C ASN A 354 -1.28 9.51 33.72
N VAL A 355 -1.56 10.48 32.87
CA VAL A 355 -2.58 11.49 33.13
C VAL A 355 -3.57 11.40 32.00
N CYS A 356 -4.83 11.30 32.37
CA CYS A 356 -5.90 11.04 31.44
C CYS A 356 -7.00 12.08 31.62
N ARG A 357 -7.76 12.29 30.56
CA ARG A 357 -9.01 13.06 30.58
C ARG A 357 -10.11 12.19 30.02
N ALA A 358 -11.19 12.11 30.79
CA ALA A 358 -12.45 11.57 30.36
C ALA A 358 -13.36 12.77 30.06
N HIS A 359 -13.47 13.13 28.77
CA HIS A 359 -14.37 14.20 28.34
C HIS A 359 -15.75 13.62 28.13
N TYR A 360 -16.73 14.06 28.93
CA TYR A 360 -18.13 13.60 28.89
C TYR A 360 -19.16 14.74 28.79
N PHE A 361 -18.71 16.00 28.71
CA PHE A 361 -19.60 17.16 28.69
C PHE A 361 -20.33 17.37 27.34
N LYS A 362 -21.63 17.73 27.42
CA LYS A 362 -22.51 18.15 26.29
C LYS A 362 -22.32 17.37 24.96
N ASN A 363 -22.20 16.03 25.05
CA ASN A 363 -22.06 15.07 23.94
C ASN A 363 -20.64 14.82 23.40
N GLY A 364 -19.58 15.38 24.00
CA GLY A 364 -18.24 14.86 23.78
C GLY A 364 -18.07 13.56 24.55
N LYS A 365 -17.68 12.47 23.88
CA LYS A 365 -17.17 11.26 24.53
C LYS A 365 -15.78 11.01 23.97
N GLU A 366 -14.78 11.53 24.65
CA GLU A 366 -13.39 11.36 24.27
C GLU A 366 -12.60 10.95 25.51
N LEU A 367 -11.93 9.80 25.39
CA LEU A 367 -10.88 9.42 26.32
C LEU A 367 -9.57 9.87 25.70
N SER A 368 -8.77 10.61 26.46
CA SER A 368 -7.43 10.98 26.03
C SER A 368 -6.43 10.77 27.15
N ALA A 369 -5.22 10.38 26.79
CA ALA A 369 -4.14 10.10 27.72
C ALA A 369 -2.84 10.74 27.25
N TRP A 370 -1.98 11.10 28.20
CA TRP A 370 -0.63 11.52 27.86
C TRP A 370 0.20 10.34 27.34
N SER A 371 0.00 9.14 27.88
CA SER A 371 0.69 7.94 27.40
C SER A 371 0.06 7.42 26.10
N ALA A 372 0.89 6.86 25.22
CA ALA A 372 0.43 6.14 24.03
C ALA A 372 -0.08 4.75 24.45
N LEU A 373 -1.40 4.60 24.61
CA LEU A 373 -2.03 3.35 25.04
C LEU A 373 -2.37 2.48 23.82
N ARG A 374 -2.17 1.16 23.93
CA ARG A 374 -2.49 0.20 22.86
C ARG A 374 -3.97 -0.22 22.87
N ASP A 375 -4.68 0.08 23.94
CA ASP A 375 -6.07 -0.29 24.17
C ASP A 375 -6.85 0.93 24.68
N ALA A 376 -8.18 0.90 24.60
CA ALA A 376 -9.07 2.00 24.96
C ALA A 376 -9.15 2.27 26.49
N HIS A 377 -8.46 1.47 27.31
CA HIS A 377 -8.52 1.48 28.76
C HIS A 377 -7.33 2.23 29.40
N PHE A 378 -7.62 3.16 30.32
CA PHE A 378 -6.59 3.91 31.05
C PHE A 378 -5.81 3.07 32.07
N GLN A 379 -6.27 1.87 32.41
CA GLN A 379 -5.72 1.05 33.50
C GLN A 379 -4.60 0.10 33.05
N PHE A 380 -4.26 0.06 31.76
CA PHE A 380 -3.23 -0.84 31.23
C PHE A 380 -1.83 -0.35 31.61
N THR A 381 -1.36 -0.74 32.80
CA THR A 381 -0.09 -0.29 33.42
C THR A 381 1.14 -0.44 32.54
N ASP A 382 1.16 -1.46 31.67
CA ASP A 382 2.28 -1.74 30.77
C ASP A 382 2.48 -0.63 29.72
N ASP A 383 1.44 0.14 29.44
CA ASP A 383 1.48 1.27 28.51
C ASP A 383 1.70 2.61 29.19
N PHE A 384 1.83 2.66 30.51
CA PHE A 384 2.04 3.95 31.17
C PHE A 384 3.42 4.49 30.86
N GLY A 385 3.44 5.77 30.50
CA GLY A 385 4.61 6.61 30.48
C GLY A 385 5.38 6.58 31.81
N LYS A 386 6.48 7.31 31.87
CA LYS A 386 7.25 7.44 33.11
C LYS A 386 7.40 8.90 33.50
N ILE A 387 7.26 9.15 34.79
CA ILE A 387 7.81 10.35 35.41
C ILE A 387 9.11 10.01 36.11
N VAL A 388 10.05 10.94 36.13
CA VAL A 388 11.34 10.79 36.82
C VAL A 388 11.52 11.97 37.76
N PHE A 389 11.80 11.72 39.04
CA PHE A 389 11.93 12.77 40.04
C PHE A 389 13.32 13.41 40.00
N GLU A 390 13.39 14.68 39.60
CA GLU A 390 14.64 15.39 39.34
C GLU A 390 14.67 16.76 40.02
N LYS A 391 15.75 17.05 40.76
CA LYS A 391 15.87 18.34 41.47
C LYS A 391 16.36 19.46 40.56
N ASN A 392 17.35 19.17 39.72
CA ASN A 392 18.10 20.17 38.96
C ASN A 392 18.15 19.81 37.47
N GLN A 393 17.09 20.13 36.74
CA GLN A 393 17.01 19.91 35.30
C GLN A 393 16.42 21.11 34.55
N PRO A 394 16.79 21.28 33.27
CA PRO A 394 16.08 22.18 32.37
C PRO A 394 14.62 21.75 32.21
N LEU A 395 13.74 22.74 32.05
CA LEU A 395 12.30 22.55 31.90
C LEU A 395 11.95 22.40 30.43
N VAL A 396 11.16 21.37 30.12
CA VAL A 396 10.58 21.19 28.80
C VAL A 396 9.22 21.89 28.75
N ARG A 397 9.09 22.88 27.86
CA ARG A 397 7.88 23.70 27.70
C ARG A 397 6.98 23.15 26.62
N GLU A 398 7.57 22.79 25.49
CA GLU A 398 6.87 22.25 24.33
C GLU A 398 7.81 21.32 23.57
N VAL A 399 7.27 20.22 23.06
CA VAL A 399 7.96 19.35 22.10
C VAL A 399 6.95 18.94 21.04
N ARG A 400 7.29 19.12 19.77
CA ARG A 400 6.51 18.61 18.65
C ARG A 400 7.40 17.75 17.77
N VAL A 401 6.87 16.61 17.36
CA VAL A 401 7.55 15.69 16.44
C VAL A 401 6.66 15.52 15.21
N ASN A 402 7.19 15.87 14.03
CA ASN A 402 6.49 15.83 12.74
C ASN A 402 7.35 15.15 11.66
N ALA A 403 6.89 15.13 10.41
CA ALA A 403 7.59 14.47 9.30
C ALA A 403 9.04 14.98 9.11
N GLU A 404 9.30 16.25 9.43
CA GLU A 404 10.55 16.97 9.22
C GLU A 404 11.56 16.78 10.37
N GLY A 405 11.11 16.36 11.55
CA GLY A 405 11.94 16.11 12.72
C GLY A 405 11.27 16.53 14.03
N VAL A 406 12.03 17.19 14.91
CA VAL A 406 11.55 17.68 16.21
C VAL A 406 11.77 19.19 16.35
N THR A 407 10.77 19.87 16.89
CA THR A 407 10.90 21.20 17.49
C THR A 407 10.66 21.12 18.99
N ALA A 408 11.44 21.86 19.77
CA ALA A 408 11.29 21.89 21.22
C ALA A 408 11.54 23.29 21.77
N GLU A 409 10.81 23.67 22.82
CA GLU A 409 11.07 24.86 23.62
C GLU A 409 11.50 24.44 25.03
N LEU A 410 12.67 24.95 25.45
CA LEU A 410 13.37 24.49 26.64
C LEU A 410 13.81 25.70 27.47
N ALA A 411 13.58 25.65 28.78
CA ALA A 411 13.98 26.70 29.71
C ALA A 411 15.03 26.20 30.71
N ASN A 412 16.10 26.97 30.91
CA ASN A 412 17.11 26.71 31.92
C ASN A 412 16.90 27.67 33.10
N PRO A 413 16.30 27.21 34.22
CA PRO A 413 16.08 28.07 35.38
C PRO A 413 17.35 28.30 36.22
N SER A 414 18.43 27.56 35.96
CA SER A 414 19.64 27.61 36.79
C SER A 414 20.51 28.83 36.51
N GLY A 415 21.43 29.13 37.44
CA GLY A 415 22.41 30.20 37.32
C GLY A 415 23.58 29.89 36.39
N GLN A 416 23.66 28.70 35.80
CA GLN A 416 24.74 28.26 34.91
C GLN A 416 24.17 27.80 33.56
N PRO A 417 24.92 27.96 32.45
CA PRO A 417 24.52 27.37 31.18
C PRO A 417 24.44 25.84 31.24
N VAL A 418 23.57 25.24 30.44
CA VAL A 418 23.40 23.79 30.32
C VAL A 418 23.44 23.38 28.85
N THR A 419 24.01 22.21 28.56
CA THR A 419 23.97 21.62 27.22
C THR A 419 23.18 20.32 27.29
N LEU A 420 22.12 20.25 26.50
CA LEU A 420 21.25 19.09 26.36
C LEU A 420 21.61 18.29 25.10
N ASP A 421 21.39 16.98 25.13
CA ASP A 421 21.46 16.11 23.94
C ASP A 421 20.04 15.81 23.49
N ILE A 422 19.67 16.28 22.30
CA ILE A 422 18.33 16.11 21.74
C ILE A 422 18.44 15.16 20.55
N SER A 423 17.70 14.06 20.60
CA SER A 423 17.73 13.01 19.60
C SER A 423 16.35 12.64 19.07
N MET A 424 16.31 12.21 17.83
CA MET A 424 15.19 11.48 17.24
C MET A 424 15.45 9.98 17.40
N VAL A 425 14.42 9.22 17.73
CA VAL A 425 14.48 7.82 18.11
C VAL A 425 13.38 7.03 17.42
N ARG A 426 13.73 5.89 16.83
CA ARG A 426 12.79 4.95 16.23
C ARG A 426 12.78 3.66 17.03
N HIS A 427 11.59 3.10 17.25
CA HIS A 427 11.43 1.80 17.91
C HIS A 427 11.32 0.68 16.87
N SER A 428 11.98 -0.45 17.11
CA SER A 428 11.83 -1.69 16.34
C SER A 428 11.70 -2.85 17.32
N GLY A 429 10.49 -3.42 17.43
CA GLY A 429 10.22 -4.43 18.45
C GLY A 429 10.30 -3.82 19.86
N ASN A 430 11.15 -4.41 20.71
CA ASN A 430 11.40 -3.98 22.10
C ASN A 430 12.59 -3.03 22.25
N ASP A 431 13.23 -2.68 21.14
CA ASP A 431 14.42 -1.84 21.12
C ASP A 431 14.14 -0.46 20.53
N ALA A 432 15.03 0.49 20.84
CA ALA A 432 14.93 1.86 20.36
C ALA A 432 16.31 2.40 19.98
N PHE A 433 16.35 3.24 18.95
CA PHE A 433 17.61 3.65 18.33
C PHE A 433 17.56 5.09 17.87
N ARG A 434 18.64 5.83 18.11
CA ARG A 434 18.75 7.23 17.70
C ARG A 434 18.98 7.34 16.19
N THR A 435 18.09 8.05 15.48
CA THR A 435 18.19 8.31 14.04
C THR A 435 18.97 9.59 13.74
N ALA A 436 18.80 10.61 14.59
CA ALA A 436 19.53 11.87 14.58
C ALA A 436 19.78 12.34 16.02
N SER A 437 20.86 13.10 16.27
CA SER A 437 21.08 13.78 17.55
C SER A 437 21.85 15.08 17.36
N ALA A 438 21.63 16.05 18.23
CA ALA A 438 22.49 17.22 18.32
C ALA A 438 22.53 17.80 19.74
N PRO A 439 23.69 18.36 20.15
CA PRO A 439 23.79 19.10 21.39
C PRO A 439 23.07 20.46 21.26
N PHE A 440 22.47 20.91 22.36
CA PHE A 440 21.74 22.18 22.43
C PHE A 440 22.08 22.93 23.72
N ALA A 441 22.78 24.06 23.58
CA ALA A 441 23.18 24.89 24.70
C ALA A 441 22.10 25.93 25.04
N ILE A 442 21.75 26.02 26.33
CA ILE A 442 20.79 26.97 26.86
C ILE A 442 21.49 27.84 27.92
N PRO A 443 21.61 29.16 27.72
CA PRO A 443 22.17 30.07 28.71
C PRO A 443 21.45 30.02 30.05
N ALA A 444 22.14 30.43 31.12
CA ALA A 444 21.54 30.58 32.45
C ALA A 444 20.28 31.47 32.41
N LYS A 445 19.25 31.09 33.17
CA LYS A 445 17.98 31.83 33.32
C LYS A 445 17.34 32.25 31.99
N SER A 446 17.33 31.37 30.99
CA SER A 446 16.81 31.68 29.67
C SER A 446 15.95 30.56 29.09
N THR A 447 15.10 30.91 28.12
CA THR A 447 14.32 29.97 27.31
C THR A 447 14.79 30.04 25.87
N ARG A 448 14.94 28.88 25.23
CA ARG A 448 15.37 28.77 23.83
C ARG A 448 14.57 27.69 23.10
N SER A 449 14.29 27.95 21.83
CA SER A 449 13.73 26.97 20.92
C SER A 449 14.83 26.23 20.16
N PHE A 450 14.58 24.97 19.86
CA PHE A 450 15.47 24.08 19.14
C PHE A 450 14.73 23.40 17.99
N VAL A 451 15.46 23.13 16.91
CA VAL A 451 14.98 22.37 15.76
C VAL A 451 16.05 21.35 15.38
N LEU A 452 15.69 20.07 15.39
CA LEU A 452 16.49 18.98 14.82
C LEU A 452 15.74 18.41 13.63
N LYS A 453 16.39 18.47 12.46
CA LYS A 453 15.84 17.92 11.23
C LYS A 453 16.16 16.43 11.14
N ASP A 454 15.12 15.64 10.89
CA ASP A 454 15.19 14.21 10.58
C ASP A 454 14.02 13.87 9.63
N PRO A 455 14.05 14.37 8.38
CA PRO A 455 12.94 14.26 7.45
C PRO A 455 12.72 12.80 7.03
N VAL A 456 11.49 12.32 7.19
CA VAL A 456 11.08 10.98 6.73
C VAL A 456 9.95 11.07 5.72
N LYS A 457 9.83 10.04 4.88
CA LYS A 457 8.77 9.91 3.87
C LYS A 457 7.69 8.88 4.23
N GLU A 458 7.86 8.18 5.35
CA GLU A 458 6.96 7.09 5.74
C GLU A 458 6.31 7.40 7.09
N PRO A 459 4.99 7.15 7.22
CA PRO A 459 4.28 7.30 8.48
C PRO A 459 4.70 6.16 9.44
N GLY A 460 5.19 6.53 10.62
CA GLY A 460 5.59 5.58 11.65
C GLY A 460 5.83 6.24 13.00
N LEU A 461 5.66 5.49 14.09
CA LEU A 461 5.90 5.96 15.45
C LEU A 461 7.40 6.19 15.68
N ARG A 462 7.73 7.41 16.05
CA ARG A 462 9.05 7.97 16.33
C ARG A 462 8.97 8.78 17.62
N PHE A 463 10.09 8.96 18.29
CA PHE A 463 10.19 9.64 19.56
C PHE A 463 11.31 10.69 19.51
N ALA A 464 11.07 11.87 20.05
CA ALA A 464 12.14 12.76 20.47
C ALA A 464 12.57 12.38 21.88
N GLU A 465 13.88 12.30 22.13
CA GLU A 465 14.49 12.12 23.45
C GLU A 465 15.37 13.33 23.78
N ILE A 466 15.22 13.88 24.98
CA ILE A 466 15.99 15.03 25.47
C ILE A 466 16.75 14.58 26.73
N ARG A 467 18.06 14.72 26.71
CA ARG A 467 18.97 14.25 27.77
C ARG A 467 19.82 15.38 28.35
N ASN A 468 20.04 15.34 29.65
CA ASN A 468 20.97 16.23 30.36
C ASN A 468 22.07 15.38 31.01
N GLY A 469 23.33 15.55 30.60
CA GLY A 469 24.43 14.71 31.12
C GLY A 469 24.21 13.20 30.94
N GLY A 470 23.60 12.80 29.82
CA GLY A 470 23.23 11.40 29.51
C GLY A 470 21.90 10.92 30.11
N LYS A 471 21.38 11.60 31.14
CA LYS A 471 20.12 11.29 31.80
C LYS A 471 18.93 11.71 30.95
N LEU A 472 17.97 10.80 30.70
CA LEU A 472 16.77 11.09 29.93
C LEU A 472 15.78 11.91 30.76
N ILE A 473 15.56 13.15 30.36
CA ILE A 473 14.68 14.09 31.08
C ILE A 473 13.34 14.30 30.36
N TYR A 474 13.24 13.98 29.06
CA TYR A 474 11.99 14.04 28.34
C TYR A 474 11.97 13.11 27.13
N LYS A 475 10.82 12.50 26.84
CA LYS A 475 10.59 11.68 25.67
C LYS A 475 9.17 11.86 25.14
N HIS A 476 9.03 12.16 23.86
CA HIS A 476 7.76 12.51 23.22
C HIS A 476 7.60 11.82 21.87
N ASN A 477 6.46 11.24 21.54
CA ASN A 477 6.26 10.59 20.23
C ASN A 477 5.57 11.50 19.20
N ASN A 478 5.82 11.24 17.91
CA ASN A 478 5.00 11.76 16.82
C ASN A 478 3.65 11.03 16.74
N MET A 479 2.75 11.57 15.93
CA MET A 479 1.46 10.97 15.61
C MET A 479 1.63 10.14 14.31
N PRO A 480 1.57 8.80 14.35
CA PRO A 480 1.83 7.96 13.18
C PRO A 480 0.79 8.10 12.05
N SER A 481 -0.39 8.66 12.35
CA SER A 481 -1.58 8.64 11.49
C SER A 481 -1.86 9.95 10.73
N GLU A 482 -0.90 10.89 10.66
CA GLU A 482 -1.12 12.16 9.95
C GLU A 482 -1.01 12.09 8.40
N GLU A 483 -0.76 10.92 7.80
CA GLU A 483 -0.67 10.77 6.32
C GLU A 483 -1.79 9.87 5.73
N TYR A 484 -2.83 10.56 5.24
CA TYR A 484 -3.95 10.20 4.32
C TYR A 484 -4.47 8.76 4.22
N TYR A 485 -5.76 8.60 4.54
CA TYR A 485 -6.60 7.46 4.11
C TYR A 485 -7.82 8.00 3.34
N ALA A 486 -7.84 7.75 2.02
CA ALA A 486 -8.28 8.69 0.99
C ALA A 486 -9.76 9.16 0.97
N PHE A 487 -9.93 10.38 0.42
CA PHE A 487 -11.16 10.85 -0.23
C PHE A 487 -10.77 11.19 -1.67
N ALA A 488 -11.59 10.83 -2.64
CA ALA A 488 -11.38 11.22 -4.02
C ALA A 488 -12.73 11.34 -4.68
N VAL A 489 -12.93 12.44 -5.42
CA VAL A 489 -14.21 12.84 -5.99
C VAL A 489 -14.24 12.43 -7.46
N PHE A 490 -14.94 11.34 -7.71
CA PHE A 490 -15.21 10.90 -9.06
C PHE A 490 -16.27 11.83 -9.71
N ASP A 491 -15.84 12.61 -10.70
CA ASP A 491 -16.70 13.43 -11.57
C ASP A 491 -16.11 13.44 -12.98
N PRO A 492 -16.57 12.54 -13.86
CA PRO A 492 -16.01 12.46 -15.19
C PRO A 492 -16.46 13.65 -16.04
N GLU A 493 -17.70 14.14 -15.93
CA GLU A 493 -18.19 15.11 -16.90
C GLU A 493 -18.14 16.59 -16.49
N GLY A 494 -17.89 16.91 -15.22
CA GLY A 494 -18.06 18.28 -14.72
C GLY A 494 -19.53 18.71 -14.69
N VAL A 495 -20.46 17.77 -14.85
CA VAL A 495 -21.89 18.03 -15.11
C VAL A 495 -22.72 18.04 -13.82
N ARG A 496 -22.21 17.54 -12.69
CA ARG A 496 -23.01 17.46 -11.46
C ARG A 496 -22.67 18.60 -10.53
N THR A 497 -23.60 19.54 -10.41
CA THR A 497 -23.58 20.56 -9.36
C THR A 497 -23.67 19.98 -7.95
N GLN A 498 -23.92 18.66 -7.78
CA GLN A 498 -24.09 18.12 -6.43
C GLN A 498 -23.65 16.66 -6.15
N THR A 499 -23.28 15.74 -7.08
CA THR A 499 -23.00 14.32 -6.74
C THR A 499 -21.60 13.84 -7.15
N HIS A 500 -20.82 13.30 -6.19
CA HIS A 500 -19.44 12.82 -6.34
C HIS A 500 -19.27 11.47 -5.61
N PHE A 501 -18.40 10.55 -6.07
CA PHE A 501 -18.23 9.19 -5.47
C PHE A 501 -16.89 8.96 -4.80
N LEU A 502 -16.84 8.07 -3.79
CA LEU A 502 -15.67 7.76 -2.94
C LEU A 502 -15.21 6.41 -3.41
N ALA A 503 -13.95 6.31 -3.80
CA ALA A 503 -13.27 5.09 -3.42
C ALA A 503 -12.40 5.40 -2.23
N VAL A 504 -12.67 4.67 -1.16
CA VAL A 504 -11.77 4.56 -0.01
C VAL A 504 -10.69 3.57 -0.35
N ASP A 505 -9.45 3.95 -0.05
CA ASP A 505 -8.26 3.15 -0.29
C ASP A 505 -8.27 1.87 0.57
N THR A 506 -7.62 0.79 0.14
CA THR A 506 -7.47 -0.47 0.89
C THR A 506 -7.02 -0.28 2.36
N PRO A 507 -6.10 0.66 2.68
CA PRO A 507 -5.74 1.03 4.05
C PRO A 507 -6.91 1.51 4.92
N PHE A 508 -7.98 2.09 4.34
CA PHE A 508 -9.19 2.49 5.06
C PHE A 508 -9.89 1.29 5.71
N PHE A 509 -10.03 0.19 4.97
CA PHE A 509 -10.64 -1.06 5.49
C PHE A 509 -9.72 -1.79 6.46
N ILE A 510 -8.42 -1.71 6.22
CA ILE A 510 -7.39 -2.22 7.14
C ILE A 510 -7.45 -1.51 8.51
N ALA A 511 -7.69 -0.19 8.52
CA ALA A 511 -7.75 0.63 9.73
C ALA A 511 -8.99 0.34 10.59
N MET A 512 -10.08 -0.18 10.02
CA MET A 512 -11.29 -0.56 10.76
C MET A 512 -11.18 -1.89 11.53
N GLY A 513 -9.98 -2.43 11.71
CA GLY A 513 -9.78 -3.64 12.52
C GLY A 513 -10.29 -4.92 11.85
N PHE A 514 -10.59 -4.92 10.55
CA PHE A 514 -10.85 -6.13 9.77
C PHE A 514 -9.59 -7.00 9.57
N ARG A 515 -8.52 -6.77 10.35
CA ARG A 515 -7.32 -7.59 10.37
C ARG A 515 -7.52 -8.85 11.20
N HIS A 516 -7.02 -9.91 10.59
CA HIS A 516 -6.88 -11.28 11.06
C HIS A 516 -6.37 -11.37 12.52
N ASN A 517 -7.25 -11.72 13.47
CA ASN A 517 -6.89 -12.09 14.85
C ASN A 517 -7.47 -13.46 15.27
N ALA A 518 -8.03 -14.24 14.35
CA ALA A 518 -8.42 -15.63 14.64
C ALA A 518 -7.22 -16.58 14.49
N ARG A 519 -6.85 -17.27 15.58
CA ARG A 519 -5.88 -18.39 15.56
C ARG A 519 -6.56 -19.63 14.97
N GLY A 520 -6.30 -19.99 13.71
CA GLY A 520 -6.81 -21.22 13.10
C GLY A 520 -6.40 -21.43 11.63
N ARG A 521 -6.38 -22.69 11.17
CA ARG A 521 -5.99 -23.12 9.80
C ARG A 521 -7.11 -22.97 8.74
N THR A 522 -8.26 -22.37 9.07
CA THR A 522 -9.40 -22.22 8.15
C THR A 522 -9.68 -20.74 7.91
N THR A 523 -9.20 -20.21 6.79
CA THR A 523 -9.26 -18.78 6.42
C THR A 523 -10.58 -18.35 5.78
N HIS A 524 -11.71 -19.00 6.07
CA HIS A 524 -12.98 -18.79 5.34
C HIS A 524 -14.23 -18.55 6.20
N ASN A 525 -14.10 -18.23 7.49
CA ASN A 525 -15.29 -18.08 8.31
C ASN A 525 -15.93 -16.69 8.12
N LEU A 526 -17.15 -16.70 7.58
CA LEU A 526 -18.12 -15.60 7.66
C LEU A 526 -18.58 -15.51 9.12
N ILE A 527 -18.65 -14.32 9.71
CA ILE A 527 -19.38 -14.07 10.96
C ILE A 527 -20.76 -13.57 10.56
N GLU A 528 -21.77 -14.39 10.77
CA GLU A 528 -23.14 -14.04 10.36
C GLU A 528 -23.78 -13.05 11.36
N ARG A 529 -24.68 -12.17 10.86
CA ARG A 529 -25.34 -11.12 11.69
C ARG A 529 -26.14 -11.71 12.87
N ASN A 530 -26.64 -12.93 12.75
CA ASN A 530 -27.33 -13.66 13.81
C ASN A 530 -26.35 -14.14 14.93
N GLU A 531 -25.11 -14.45 14.58
CA GLU A 531 -24.06 -14.83 15.54
C GLU A 531 -23.53 -13.59 16.27
N GLN A 532 -23.28 -12.50 15.53
CA GLN A 532 -22.89 -11.20 16.06
C GLN A 532 -23.45 -10.07 15.18
N LYS A 533 -24.25 -9.18 15.75
CA LYS A 533 -24.82 -8.03 15.02
C LYS A 533 -23.73 -6.98 14.83
N PHE A 534 -23.39 -6.65 13.59
CA PHE A 534 -22.48 -5.56 13.29
C PHE A 534 -23.16 -4.50 12.43
N ASP A 535 -23.02 -3.23 12.81
CA ASP A 535 -23.44 -2.07 12.02
C ASP A 535 -22.25 -1.12 11.86
N LEU A 536 -22.08 -0.52 10.68
CA LEU A 536 -21.05 0.49 10.44
C LEU A 536 -21.65 1.88 10.57
N TYR A 537 -20.97 2.76 11.29
CA TYR A 537 -21.34 4.16 11.42
C TYR A 537 -20.24 5.06 10.85
N MET A 538 -20.65 6.15 10.21
CA MET A 538 -19.75 7.15 9.65
C MET A 538 -20.31 8.56 9.91
N GLU A 539 -19.45 9.46 10.37
CA GLU A 539 -19.74 10.89 10.43
C GLU A 539 -18.87 11.61 9.41
N VAL A 540 -19.53 12.32 8.50
CA VAL A 540 -18.88 13.12 7.46
C VAL A 540 -19.48 14.53 7.42
N PRO A 541 -18.72 15.57 6.99
CA PRO A 541 -19.23 16.94 6.85
C PRO A 541 -20.50 17.05 6.00
N GLU A 542 -21.38 18.03 6.29
CA GLU A 542 -22.67 18.26 5.59
C GLU A 542 -22.56 18.35 4.06
N GLY A 543 -21.40 18.73 3.53
CA GLY A 543 -21.11 18.73 2.09
C GLY A 543 -20.82 17.35 1.49
N ILE A 544 -20.87 16.27 2.27
CA ILE A 544 -20.74 14.87 1.86
C ILE A 544 -21.99 14.12 2.35
N ASP A 545 -22.70 13.51 1.41
CA ASP A 545 -23.96 12.81 1.63
C ASP A 545 -23.84 11.37 1.13
N LEU A 546 -23.61 10.41 2.05
CA LEU A 546 -23.49 9.00 1.71
C LEU A 546 -24.87 8.40 1.41
N ARG A 547 -25.07 7.94 0.18
CA ARG A 547 -26.32 7.35 -0.30
C ARG A 547 -26.47 5.89 0.05
N GLY A 548 -25.36 5.15 0.16
CA GLY A 548 -25.39 3.73 0.44
C GLY A 548 -24.03 3.06 0.40
N MET A 549 -24.04 1.78 0.71
CA MET A 549 -22.85 0.96 0.72
C MET A 549 -23.15 -0.42 0.12
N ILE A 550 -22.23 -0.95 -0.67
CA ILE A 550 -22.30 -2.34 -1.15
C ILE A 550 -21.13 -3.10 -0.56
N PHE A 551 -21.43 -4.28 -0.03
CA PHE A 551 -20.46 -5.31 0.30
C PHE A 551 -20.36 -6.31 -0.85
N ASP A 552 -19.17 -6.41 -1.44
CA ASP A 552 -18.86 -7.31 -2.55
C ASP A 552 -17.72 -8.26 -2.17
N ALA A 553 -18.07 -9.54 -1.96
CA ALA A 553 -17.14 -10.64 -1.73
C ALA A 553 -17.02 -11.54 -2.97
N GLY A 554 -17.14 -10.95 -4.17
CA GLY A 554 -17.14 -11.69 -5.43
C GLY A 554 -18.40 -12.53 -5.63
N THR A 555 -18.29 -13.66 -6.33
CA THR A 555 -19.43 -14.51 -6.72
C THR A 555 -20.10 -15.26 -5.56
N TRP A 556 -19.53 -15.22 -4.36
CA TRP A 556 -19.91 -16.07 -3.24
C TRP A 556 -20.96 -15.41 -2.34
N ARG A 557 -20.86 -14.10 -2.12
CA ARG A 557 -21.87 -13.33 -1.36
C ARG A 557 -21.78 -11.85 -1.71
N GLN A 558 -22.73 -11.38 -2.51
CA GLN A 558 -22.91 -9.96 -2.81
C GLN A 558 -24.15 -9.45 -2.10
N THR A 559 -24.06 -8.24 -1.57
CA THR A 559 -25.21 -7.59 -0.92
C THR A 559 -25.94 -6.67 -1.92
N PRO A 560 -27.26 -6.48 -1.76
CA PRO A 560 -27.93 -5.31 -2.33
C PRO A 560 -27.33 -4.03 -1.74
N PHE A 561 -27.61 -2.89 -2.38
CA PHE A 561 -27.25 -1.58 -1.82
C PHE A 561 -27.87 -1.38 -0.43
N ILE A 562 -27.00 -1.21 0.56
CA ILE A 562 -27.36 -0.96 1.94
C ILE A 562 -27.53 0.55 2.10
N THR A 563 -28.78 1.01 2.12
CA THR A 563 -29.10 2.42 2.38
C THR A 563 -28.90 2.72 3.86
N PRO A 564 -28.15 3.77 4.22
CA PRO A 564 -27.96 4.13 5.60
C PRO A 564 -29.19 4.85 6.13
N SER A 565 -29.47 4.69 7.42
CA SER A 565 -30.25 5.71 8.11
C SER A 565 -29.33 6.90 8.38
N VAL A 566 -29.78 8.10 8.01
CA VAL A 566 -29.00 9.33 8.13
C VAL A 566 -29.63 10.21 9.21
N LYS A 567 -28.80 10.78 10.10
CA LYS A 567 -29.24 11.87 10.97
C LYS A 567 -28.23 13.02 10.92
N PRO A 568 -28.68 14.28 10.86
CA PRO A 568 -27.79 15.41 11.00
C PRO A 568 -27.25 15.45 12.43
N VAL A 569 -25.96 15.73 12.57
CA VAL A 569 -25.30 15.88 13.87
C VAL A 569 -24.40 17.11 13.84
N ILE A 570 -24.20 17.73 15.01
CA ILE A 570 -23.22 18.81 15.16
C ILE A 570 -22.07 18.25 15.99
N ARG A 571 -20.84 18.43 15.50
CA ARG A 571 -19.59 18.06 16.17
C ARG A 571 -18.68 19.28 16.14
N ASP A 572 -18.29 19.76 17.32
CA ASP A 572 -17.33 20.87 17.46
C ASP A 572 -17.72 22.14 16.67
N GLY A 573 -19.02 22.42 16.61
CA GLY A 573 -19.58 23.56 15.86
C GLY A 573 -19.66 23.36 14.34
N VAL A 574 -19.24 22.20 13.83
CA VAL A 574 -19.36 21.81 12.43
C VAL A 574 -20.60 20.93 12.24
N ARG A 575 -21.41 21.24 11.22
CA ARG A 575 -22.51 20.37 10.81
C ARG A 575 -21.98 19.17 10.04
N MET A 576 -22.40 18.00 10.49
CA MET A 576 -22.02 16.69 9.95
C MET A 576 -23.29 15.87 9.72
N ASN A 577 -23.18 14.83 8.92
CA ASN A 577 -24.19 13.79 8.76
C ASN A 577 -23.64 12.49 9.34
N GLU A 578 -24.39 11.86 10.23
CA GLU A 578 -24.10 10.52 10.75
C GLU A 578 -24.91 9.50 9.95
N PHE A 579 -24.21 8.57 9.32
CA PHE A 579 -24.74 7.47 8.52
C PHE A 579 -24.59 6.17 9.27
N LYS A 580 -25.66 5.39 9.40
CA LYS A 580 -25.65 4.02 9.92
C LYS A 580 -25.95 3.04 8.81
N PHE A 581 -25.03 2.12 8.54
CA PHE A 581 -25.20 1.00 7.63
C PHE A 581 -25.40 -0.30 8.40
N GLU A 582 -26.50 -1.00 8.12
CA GLU A 582 -26.76 -2.31 8.71
C GLU A 582 -26.04 -3.42 7.94
N LEU A 583 -24.99 -4.01 8.52
CA LEU A 583 -24.17 -5.00 7.82
C LEU A 583 -24.79 -6.39 7.91
N PRO A 584 -24.96 -7.12 6.79
CA PRO A 584 -25.55 -8.46 6.83
C PRO A 584 -24.63 -9.54 7.40
N LEU A 585 -23.30 -9.31 7.46
CA LEU A 585 -22.25 -10.19 8.01
C LEU A 585 -20.87 -9.51 7.92
N ILE A 586 -19.86 -10.04 8.60
CA ILE A 586 -18.44 -9.66 8.45
C ILE A 586 -17.62 -10.87 8.02
N ILE A 587 -16.78 -10.75 6.98
CA ILE A 587 -15.92 -11.86 6.51
C ILE A 587 -14.47 -11.61 6.90
N HIS A 588 -13.76 -12.69 7.23
CA HIS A 588 -12.34 -12.73 7.55
C HIS A 588 -11.42 -12.94 6.31
N TRP A 589 -11.85 -12.55 5.12
CA TRP A 589 -11.10 -12.77 3.86
C TRP A 589 -10.36 -11.48 3.44
N PRO A 590 -9.13 -11.57 2.91
CA PRO A 590 -8.35 -10.40 2.50
C PRO A 590 -8.90 -9.55 1.33
N GLU A 591 -10.04 -9.91 0.74
CA GLU A 591 -10.49 -9.42 -0.59
C GLU A 591 -11.96 -8.96 -0.56
N ASN A 592 -12.42 -8.30 0.51
CA ASN A 592 -13.74 -7.65 0.47
C ASN A 592 -13.56 -6.16 0.20
N ALA A 593 -14.30 -5.65 -0.77
CA ALA A 593 -14.48 -4.23 -0.96
C ALA A 593 -15.82 -3.82 -0.38
N PHE A 594 -15.80 -2.73 0.39
CA PHE A 594 -17.01 -1.96 0.62
C PHE A 594 -16.97 -0.78 -0.34
N LEU A 595 -18.02 -0.61 -1.11
CA LEU A 595 -18.18 0.53 -2.01
C LEU A 595 -19.12 1.50 -1.34
N PHE A 596 -18.66 2.73 -1.07
CA PHE A 596 -19.52 3.80 -0.56
C PHE A 596 -19.98 4.68 -1.71
N PHE A 597 -21.28 4.87 -1.79
CA PHE A 597 -21.91 5.77 -2.74
C PHE A 597 -22.23 7.06 -2.03
N TYR A 598 -21.90 8.21 -2.62
CA TYR A 598 -22.19 9.49 -2.01
C TYR A 598 -22.49 10.58 -3.01
N LYS A 599 -22.76 11.75 -2.46
CA LYS A 599 -23.08 13.00 -3.12
C LYS A 599 -22.25 14.10 -2.44
N CYS A 600 -21.56 14.98 -3.18
CA CYS A 600 -20.78 16.05 -2.54
C CYS A 600 -20.84 17.34 -3.32
N SER A 601 -20.82 18.44 -2.58
CA SER A 601 -20.91 19.80 -3.10
C SER A 601 -19.65 20.62 -2.82
N LEU A 602 -18.59 19.98 -2.33
CA LEU A 602 -17.37 20.63 -1.88
C LEU A 602 -16.38 20.84 -3.04
N PRO A 603 -15.68 22.00 -3.09
CA PRO A 603 -14.74 22.30 -4.17
C PRO A 603 -13.52 21.38 -4.13
N GLU A 604 -12.86 21.18 -5.28
CA GLU A 604 -11.62 20.41 -5.41
C GLU A 604 -10.50 20.94 -4.50
N GLY A 605 -9.62 20.04 -4.04
CA GLY A 605 -8.51 20.36 -3.14
C GLY A 605 -8.89 20.63 -1.68
N LYS A 606 -10.18 20.68 -1.32
CA LYS A 606 -10.63 20.90 0.05
C LYS A 606 -10.26 19.75 0.98
N ALA A 607 -9.58 20.07 2.07
CA ALA A 607 -9.31 19.16 3.17
C ALA A 607 -10.53 19.05 4.10
N LEU A 608 -10.83 17.84 4.56
CA LEU A 608 -12.00 17.52 5.38
C LEU A 608 -11.62 16.52 6.46
N ASN A 609 -12.34 16.57 7.58
CA ASN A 609 -12.21 15.61 8.66
C ASN A 609 -13.56 14.93 8.90
N GLY A 610 -13.52 13.65 9.22
CA GLY A 610 -14.68 12.84 9.59
C GLY A 610 -14.27 11.75 10.56
N SER A 611 -15.14 10.77 10.77
CA SER A 611 -14.86 9.65 11.66
C SER A 611 -15.75 8.44 11.38
N CYS A 612 -15.26 7.23 11.64
CA CYS A 612 -16.03 6.00 11.47
C CYS A 612 -15.88 5.06 12.67
N TRP A 613 -16.87 4.20 12.90
CA TRP A 613 -16.84 3.20 13.96
C TRP A 613 -17.80 2.04 13.66
N LEU A 614 -17.54 0.88 14.24
CA LEU A 614 -18.46 -0.26 14.19
C LEU A 614 -19.31 -0.30 15.46
N VAL A 615 -20.52 -0.84 15.35
CA VAL A 615 -21.37 -1.20 16.48
C VAL A 615 -21.51 -2.71 16.49
N LYS A 616 -21.04 -3.37 17.54
CA LYS A 616 -21.12 -4.82 17.76
C LYS A 616 -22.17 -5.13 18.82
N ASN A 617 -23.18 -5.93 18.48
CA ASN A 617 -24.29 -6.29 19.37
C ASN A 617 -24.98 -5.07 20.01
N GLY A 618 -25.11 -3.98 19.25
CA GLY A 618 -25.68 -2.71 19.74
C GLY A 618 -24.71 -1.82 20.53
N GLN A 619 -23.47 -2.25 20.78
CA GLN A 619 -22.44 -1.47 21.45
C GLN A 619 -21.42 -0.88 20.46
N ALA A 620 -21.22 0.43 20.50
CA ALA A 620 -20.23 1.12 19.67
C ALA A 620 -18.80 0.75 20.09
N LEU A 621 -17.98 0.37 19.11
CA LEU A 621 -16.53 0.26 19.21
C LEU A 621 -15.89 1.66 19.12
N GLU A 622 -14.57 1.70 19.29
CA GLU A 622 -13.78 2.93 19.20
C GLU A 622 -13.91 3.60 17.83
N LYS A 623 -14.05 4.91 17.88
CA LYS A 623 -14.24 5.77 16.73
C LYS A 623 -12.91 6.23 16.17
N GLN A 624 -12.67 5.90 14.90
CA GLN A 624 -11.43 6.20 14.20
C GLN A 624 -11.58 7.54 13.46
N PRO A 625 -10.68 8.51 13.64
CA PRO A 625 -10.72 9.75 12.88
C PRO A 625 -10.30 9.51 11.42
N MET A 626 -10.88 10.29 10.52
CA MET A 626 -10.63 10.21 9.07
C MET A 626 -10.22 11.58 8.54
N ALA A 627 -9.15 11.65 7.75
CA ALA A 627 -8.67 12.86 7.09
C ALA A 627 -8.71 12.70 5.57
N PHE A 628 -9.25 13.70 4.87
CA PHE A 628 -9.73 13.59 3.51
C PHE A 628 -9.35 14.80 2.65
N ARG A 629 -9.26 14.63 1.31
CA ARG A 629 -9.15 15.70 0.31
C ARG A 629 -10.08 15.45 -0.87
N THR A 630 -10.87 16.42 -1.30
CA THR A 630 -11.58 16.35 -2.59
C THR A 630 -10.59 16.39 -3.77
N MET A 631 -10.78 15.57 -4.81
CA MET A 631 -9.97 15.57 -6.05
C MET A 631 -10.87 15.25 -7.23
N LYS A 632 -10.75 15.94 -8.37
CA LYS A 632 -11.49 15.56 -9.59
C LYS A 632 -10.72 14.53 -10.42
N VAL A 633 -11.43 13.48 -10.84
CA VAL A 633 -10.88 12.44 -11.72
C VAL A 633 -10.81 12.90 -13.19
N GLY A 634 -11.78 13.69 -13.65
CA GLY A 634 -11.85 14.21 -15.02
C GLY A 634 -12.43 13.20 -16.04
N LYS A 635 -12.53 13.61 -17.31
CA LYS A 635 -12.95 12.77 -18.45
C LYS A 635 -11.93 12.73 -19.56
N ILE A 636 -12.09 11.74 -20.41
CA ILE A 636 -11.56 11.82 -21.76
C ILE A 636 -12.19 12.97 -22.56
N ARG A 637 -11.37 13.63 -23.39
CA ARG A 637 -11.77 14.73 -24.28
C ARG A 637 -12.42 14.22 -25.56
N ARG A 638 -12.07 12.99 -25.97
CA ARG A 638 -12.54 12.33 -27.19
C ARG A 638 -12.76 10.85 -26.91
N GLU A 639 -13.87 10.31 -27.38
CA GLU A 639 -14.17 8.89 -27.29
C GLU A 639 -13.24 8.07 -28.22
N PRO A 640 -12.60 7.00 -27.71
CA PRO A 640 -11.82 6.12 -28.56
C PRO A 640 -12.73 5.30 -29.48
N LYS A 641 -12.38 5.25 -30.77
CA LYS A 641 -13.11 4.56 -31.83
C LYS A 641 -12.43 3.25 -32.25
N LEU A 642 -11.10 3.24 -32.27
CA LEU A 642 -10.30 2.09 -32.68
C LEU A 642 -9.64 1.38 -31.50
N PHE A 643 -9.09 2.17 -30.56
CA PHE A 643 -8.40 1.65 -29.39
C PHE A 643 -9.42 1.19 -28.35
N THR A 644 -9.42 -0.09 -28.02
CA THR A 644 -10.35 -0.67 -27.05
C THR A 644 -9.85 -0.47 -25.61
N ASN A 645 -10.73 -0.10 -24.68
CA ASN A 645 -10.36 0.11 -23.29
C ASN A 645 -11.53 -0.33 -22.40
N ASP A 646 -11.23 -1.26 -21.49
CA ASP A 646 -12.21 -1.77 -20.53
C ASP A 646 -11.59 -2.05 -19.15
N ALA A 647 -12.48 -2.17 -18.17
CA ALA A 647 -12.14 -2.54 -16.81
C ALA A 647 -12.64 -3.98 -16.57
N PHE A 648 -11.70 -4.94 -16.49
CA PHE A 648 -12.02 -6.36 -16.37
C PHE A 648 -12.71 -6.64 -15.03
N TYR A 649 -13.66 -7.58 -15.01
CA TYR A 649 -14.51 -7.92 -13.85
C TYR A 649 -15.50 -6.82 -13.38
N ILE A 650 -15.50 -5.59 -13.91
CA ILE A 650 -16.57 -4.64 -13.56
C ILE A 650 -17.90 -5.10 -14.17
N THR A 651 -18.90 -5.33 -13.32
CA THR A 651 -20.22 -5.78 -13.78
C THR A 651 -21.15 -4.57 -14.02
N PRO A 652 -22.16 -4.68 -14.92
CA PRO A 652 -23.19 -3.66 -15.07
C PRO A 652 -23.89 -3.31 -13.77
N LYS A 653 -24.06 -4.28 -12.87
CA LYS A 653 -24.56 -4.05 -11.51
C LYS A 653 -23.70 -3.01 -10.78
N ILE A 654 -22.37 -3.22 -10.72
CA ILE A 654 -21.44 -2.26 -10.10
C ILE A 654 -21.51 -0.91 -10.83
N LEU A 655 -21.59 -0.91 -12.16
CA LEU A 655 -21.70 0.33 -12.94
C LEU A 655 -23.00 1.09 -12.67
N TYR A 656 -24.15 0.44 -12.57
CA TYR A 656 -25.42 1.09 -12.24
C TYR A 656 -25.42 1.66 -10.82
N TYR A 657 -24.72 1.02 -9.89
CA TYR A 657 -24.53 1.62 -8.58
C TYR A 657 -23.54 2.79 -8.62
N THR A 658 -22.47 2.65 -9.39
CA THR A 658 -21.44 3.69 -9.56
C THR A 658 -21.99 4.87 -10.36
N PHE A 659 -22.90 4.67 -11.30
CA PHE A 659 -23.46 5.64 -12.22
C PHE A 659 -24.98 5.40 -12.34
N PRO A 660 -25.79 5.78 -11.34
CA PRO A 660 -27.22 5.44 -11.31
C PRO A 660 -28.07 6.13 -12.38
N GLU A 661 -27.54 7.20 -12.98
CA GLU A 661 -28.12 7.90 -14.12
C GLU A 661 -27.06 7.95 -15.22
N ASP A 662 -27.47 7.84 -16.48
CA ASP A 662 -26.59 7.89 -17.65
C ASP A 662 -25.32 7.02 -17.51
N THR A 663 -25.53 5.76 -17.08
CA THR A 663 -24.47 4.80 -16.71
C THR A 663 -23.43 4.65 -17.79
N ILE A 664 -23.86 4.39 -19.02
CA ILE A 664 -22.94 4.16 -20.14
C ILE A 664 -22.23 5.44 -20.53
N ARG A 665 -22.94 6.57 -20.55
CA ARG A 665 -22.32 7.86 -20.87
C ARG A 665 -21.17 8.17 -19.91
N GLN A 666 -21.35 7.91 -18.61
CA GLN A 666 -20.29 8.10 -17.61
C GLN A 666 -19.16 7.10 -17.74
N TYR A 667 -19.47 5.83 -18.02
CA TYR A 667 -18.48 4.81 -18.32
C TYR A 667 -17.63 5.21 -19.54
N LYS A 668 -18.27 5.75 -20.58
CA LYS A 668 -17.60 6.33 -21.76
C LYS A 668 -16.78 7.56 -21.42
N ALA A 669 -17.24 8.43 -20.53
CA ALA A 669 -16.49 9.59 -20.10
C ALA A 669 -15.18 9.24 -19.37
N LEU A 670 -15.07 8.03 -18.80
CA LEU A 670 -13.80 7.48 -18.30
C LEU A 670 -12.86 6.98 -19.40
N GLY A 671 -13.30 6.99 -20.65
CA GLY A 671 -12.60 6.44 -21.80
C GLY A 671 -12.84 4.96 -21.99
N MET A 672 -13.81 4.37 -21.31
CA MET A 672 -14.19 2.97 -21.53
C MET A 672 -15.11 2.87 -22.73
N ASN A 673 -14.72 2.10 -23.73
CA ASN A 673 -15.54 1.85 -24.92
C ASN A 673 -15.83 0.36 -25.11
N ARG A 674 -15.36 -0.50 -24.20
CA ARG A 674 -15.67 -1.93 -24.13
C ARG A 674 -16.13 -2.31 -22.73
N ILE A 675 -16.99 -3.31 -22.64
CA ILE A 675 -17.34 -4.00 -21.39
C ILE A 675 -17.32 -5.53 -21.59
N THR A 676 -16.92 -6.26 -20.54
CA THR A 676 -16.81 -7.72 -20.56
C THR A 676 -17.88 -8.34 -19.65
N PHE A 677 -18.64 -9.31 -20.15
CA PHE A 677 -19.73 -9.99 -19.43
C PHE A 677 -19.41 -11.47 -19.17
N TRP A 678 -19.91 -12.05 -18.09
CA TRP A 678 -19.73 -13.48 -17.80
C TRP A 678 -20.67 -14.34 -18.63
N THR A 679 -20.13 -15.37 -19.29
CA THR A 679 -20.96 -16.31 -20.04
C THR A 679 -21.78 -17.15 -19.07
N THR A 680 -23.10 -17.01 -19.11
CA THR A 680 -24.03 -17.80 -18.28
C THR A 680 -25.33 -18.08 -19.04
N PRO A 681 -26.01 -19.21 -18.79
CA PRO A 681 -27.30 -19.50 -19.41
C PRO A 681 -28.38 -18.49 -18.98
N GLY A 682 -29.20 -18.05 -19.92
CA GLY A 682 -30.31 -17.12 -19.64
C GLY A 682 -31.45 -17.79 -18.86
N LYS A 683 -32.03 -17.06 -17.90
CA LYS A 683 -33.23 -17.48 -17.17
C LYS A 683 -34.46 -16.73 -17.63
N ASN A 684 -34.30 -15.50 -18.13
CA ASN A 684 -35.40 -14.66 -18.60
C ASN A 684 -35.61 -14.84 -20.11
N LYS A 685 -36.86 -15.05 -20.53
CA LYS A 685 -37.21 -15.11 -21.96
C LYS A 685 -37.17 -13.73 -22.63
N ASP A 686 -37.58 -12.70 -21.90
CA ASP A 686 -37.69 -11.32 -22.37
C ASP A 686 -36.69 -10.39 -21.67
N PHE A 687 -36.49 -9.18 -22.20
CA PHE A 687 -35.70 -8.14 -21.53
C PHE A 687 -36.42 -7.67 -20.25
N TYR A 688 -35.70 -7.62 -19.14
CA TYR A 688 -36.16 -6.94 -17.94
C TYR A 688 -36.40 -5.45 -18.22
N ALA A 689 -37.62 -4.97 -17.89
CA ALA A 689 -38.04 -3.58 -18.10
C ALA A 689 -38.53 -2.90 -16.80
N GLY A 690 -38.25 -3.51 -15.65
CA GLY A 690 -38.65 -2.98 -14.34
C GLY A 690 -37.65 -1.97 -13.78
N ASN A 691 -38.00 -1.38 -12.63
CA ASN A 691 -37.16 -0.38 -11.94
C ASN A 691 -36.40 -0.95 -10.71
N THR A 692 -36.46 -2.26 -10.48
CA THR A 692 -35.89 -2.95 -9.31
C THR A 692 -35.19 -4.26 -9.72
N PRO A 693 -34.07 -4.17 -10.46
CA PRO A 693 -33.31 -5.35 -10.90
C PRO A 693 -32.81 -6.16 -9.70
N LYS A 694 -32.86 -7.49 -9.78
CA LYS A 694 -32.48 -8.41 -8.69
C LYS A 694 -31.39 -9.40 -9.08
N THR A 695 -31.33 -9.78 -10.35
CA THR A 695 -30.34 -10.74 -10.88
C THR A 695 -29.28 -10.05 -11.71
N VAL A 696 -28.14 -10.72 -11.96
CA VAL A 696 -27.11 -10.21 -12.90
C VAL A 696 -27.71 -9.98 -14.29
N GLU A 697 -28.55 -10.92 -14.76
CA GLU A 697 -29.24 -10.81 -16.05
C GLU A 697 -30.16 -9.58 -16.12
N ASP A 698 -30.84 -9.20 -15.02
CA ASP A 698 -31.68 -8.00 -14.98
C ASP A 698 -30.85 -6.71 -15.17
N TYR A 699 -29.67 -6.63 -14.54
CA TYR A 699 -28.76 -5.50 -14.71
C TYR A 699 -28.17 -5.45 -16.12
N ASP A 700 -27.82 -6.61 -16.69
CA ASP A 700 -27.38 -6.70 -18.08
C ASP A 700 -28.48 -6.23 -19.04
N ASP A 701 -29.73 -6.63 -18.82
CA ASP A 701 -30.89 -6.22 -19.62
C ASP A 701 -31.09 -4.69 -19.62
N LEU A 702 -30.98 -4.05 -18.45
CA LEU A 702 -31.03 -2.59 -18.34
C LEU A 702 -29.87 -1.95 -19.10
N PHE A 703 -28.66 -2.51 -18.95
CA PHE A 703 -27.45 -2.01 -19.60
C PHE A 703 -27.58 -2.07 -21.13
N PHE A 704 -27.98 -3.21 -21.68
CA PHE A 704 -28.20 -3.38 -23.12
C PHE A 704 -29.38 -2.53 -23.63
N THR A 705 -30.38 -2.27 -22.81
CA THR A 705 -31.47 -1.34 -23.15
C THR A 705 -30.96 0.09 -23.27
N GLU A 706 -30.08 0.52 -22.37
CA GLU A 706 -29.43 1.82 -22.43
C GLU A 706 -28.45 1.92 -23.61
N MET A 707 -27.69 0.86 -23.93
CA MET A 707 -26.77 0.81 -25.08
C MET A 707 -27.46 1.05 -26.43
N LYS A 708 -28.76 0.74 -26.53
CA LYS A 708 -29.56 0.97 -27.75
C LYS A 708 -29.89 2.44 -27.99
N LYS A 709 -29.69 3.33 -26.99
CA LYS A 709 -29.95 4.77 -27.15
C LYS A 709 -28.89 5.41 -28.07
N PRO A 710 -29.26 6.40 -28.90
CA PRO A 710 -28.31 7.10 -29.76
C PRO A 710 -27.14 7.70 -28.96
N GLY A 711 -25.90 7.35 -29.33
CA GLY A 711 -24.68 7.82 -28.66
C GLY A 711 -24.18 6.96 -27.48
N TYR A 712 -24.93 5.93 -27.09
CA TYR A 712 -24.62 5.06 -25.93
C TYR A 712 -24.03 3.70 -26.35
N GLY A 713 -23.64 3.56 -27.62
CA GLY A 713 -22.99 2.34 -28.10
C GLY A 713 -21.64 2.09 -27.40
N LEU A 714 -21.42 0.83 -27.02
CA LEU A 714 -20.15 0.27 -26.53
C LEU A 714 -19.86 -1.01 -27.31
N PHE A 715 -18.58 -1.36 -27.40
CA PHE A 715 -18.19 -2.73 -27.69
C PHE A 715 -18.48 -3.62 -26.47
N PHE A 716 -18.76 -4.89 -26.71
CA PHE A 716 -18.94 -5.85 -25.63
C PHE A 716 -18.48 -7.25 -26.04
N THR A 717 -17.98 -7.98 -25.05
CA THR A 717 -17.52 -9.37 -25.20
C THR A 717 -18.09 -10.24 -24.09
N SER A 718 -18.26 -11.52 -24.38
CA SER A 718 -18.49 -12.56 -23.38
C SER A 718 -17.16 -13.15 -22.93
N ASN A 719 -16.96 -13.35 -21.63
CA ASN A 719 -15.83 -14.07 -21.08
C ASN A 719 -16.25 -15.47 -20.65
N SER A 720 -15.48 -16.47 -21.07
CA SER A 720 -15.60 -17.86 -20.64
C SER A 720 -14.30 -18.30 -20.00
N SER A 721 -14.27 -18.32 -18.68
CA SER A 721 -13.10 -18.77 -17.93
C SER A 721 -13.20 -20.24 -17.54
N SER A 722 -12.11 -20.96 -17.80
CA SER A 722 -11.91 -22.29 -17.25
C SER A 722 -11.22 -22.27 -15.88
N ALA A 723 -10.93 -21.08 -15.35
CA ALA A 723 -10.34 -20.84 -14.03
C ALA A 723 -11.39 -20.76 -12.91
N THR A 724 -12.57 -21.38 -13.13
CA THR A 724 -13.65 -21.44 -12.17
C THR A 724 -13.71 -22.83 -11.53
N PRO A 725 -14.23 -22.98 -10.29
CA PRO A 725 -14.45 -24.29 -9.68
C PRO A 725 -15.25 -25.26 -10.58
N GLN A 726 -16.13 -24.72 -11.43
CA GLN A 726 -16.93 -25.48 -12.38
C GLN A 726 -16.08 -26.08 -13.51
N ALA A 727 -15.09 -25.35 -14.03
CA ALA A 727 -14.25 -25.84 -15.11
C ALA A 727 -13.10 -26.74 -14.66
N TRP A 728 -12.52 -26.51 -13.47
CA TRP A 728 -11.56 -27.47 -12.88
C TRP A 728 -12.21 -28.77 -12.44
N SER A 729 -13.53 -28.76 -12.22
CA SER A 729 -14.28 -29.98 -11.94
C SER A 729 -14.36 -30.93 -13.13
N TRP A 730 -13.99 -30.54 -14.36
CA TRP A 730 -14.07 -31.46 -15.51
C TRP A 730 -13.26 -32.74 -15.28
N THR A 731 -12.01 -32.59 -14.88
CA THR A 731 -11.12 -33.73 -14.57
C THR A 731 -11.43 -34.34 -13.22
N HIS A 732 -12.05 -33.60 -12.30
CA HIS A 732 -12.55 -34.20 -11.06
C HIS A 732 -13.75 -35.14 -11.30
N ASN A 733 -14.70 -34.70 -12.13
CA ASN A 733 -15.99 -35.34 -12.39
C ASN A 733 -15.88 -36.45 -13.43
N ASP A 734 -14.93 -36.34 -14.37
CA ASP A 734 -14.70 -37.33 -15.42
C ASP A 734 -13.22 -37.71 -15.51
N LYS A 735 -12.89 -38.92 -15.05
CA LYS A 735 -11.53 -39.48 -15.17
C LYS A 735 -11.08 -39.60 -16.62
N ASN A 736 -12.00 -39.76 -17.58
CA ASN A 736 -11.63 -39.81 -18.98
C ASN A 736 -11.13 -38.45 -19.49
N ALA A 737 -11.38 -37.36 -18.78
CA ALA A 737 -10.85 -36.04 -19.11
C ALA A 737 -9.36 -35.90 -18.74
N HIS A 738 -8.78 -36.84 -17.99
CA HIS A 738 -7.38 -36.75 -17.54
C HIS A 738 -6.39 -36.81 -18.71
N ALA A 739 -5.37 -35.97 -18.64
CA ALA A 739 -4.18 -36.11 -19.44
C ALA A 739 -3.27 -37.20 -18.86
N MET A 740 -2.62 -37.97 -19.72
CA MET A 740 -1.67 -39.01 -19.34
C MET A 740 -0.25 -38.60 -19.71
N GLY A 741 0.72 -38.84 -18.82
CA GLY A 741 2.14 -38.73 -19.11
C GLY A 741 2.63 -39.86 -20.04
N ALA A 742 3.81 -39.66 -20.63
CA ALA A 742 4.47 -40.66 -21.48
C ALA A 742 4.79 -41.97 -20.74
N ASP A 743 4.92 -41.91 -19.42
CA ASP A 743 5.09 -43.05 -18.50
C ASP A 743 3.81 -43.85 -18.22
N GLY A 744 2.67 -43.41 -18.77
CA GLY A 744 1.39 -44.09 -18.62
C GLY A 744 0.64 -43.77 -17.34
N LYS A 745 1.12 -42.79 -16.55
CA LYS A 745 0.44 -42.29 -15.34
C LYS A 745 -0.29 -40.98 -15.62
N ASP A 746 -1.15 -40.55 -14.69
CA ASP A 746 -1.79 -39.24 -14.77
C ASP A 746 -0.73 -38.13 -14.89
N ALA A 747 -0.99 -37.18 -15.79
CA ALA A 747 -0.16 -35.99 -15.89
C ALA A 747 -0.21 -35.19 -14.58
N PRO A 748 0.84 -34.39 -14.27
CA PRO A 748 0.88 -33.60 -13.05
C PRO A 748 -0.38 -32.75 -12.85
N PHE A 749 -0.76 -32.56 -11.58
CA PHE A 749 -1.84 -31.66 -11.20
C PHE A 749 -1.56 -30.24 -11.72
N ASN A 750 -2.63 -29.52 -12.07
CA ASN A 750 -2.59 -28.11 -12.40
C ASN A 750 -2.29 -27.25 -11.15
N GLN A 751 -2.19 -25.94 -11.34
CA GLN A 751 -1.86 -24.99 -10.26
C GLN A 751 -2.90 -24.95 -9.12
N TYR A 752 -4.07 -25.57 -9.31
CA TYR A 752 -5.18 -25.63 -8.36
C TYR A 752 -5.36 -27.02 -7.74
N GLY A 753 -4.46 -27.97 -8.02
CA GLY A 753 -4.52 -29.33 -7.45
C GLY A 753 -5.47 -30.29 -8.18
N TYR A 754 -5.91 -29.97 -9.40
CA TYR A 754 -6.77 -30.84 -10.22
C TYR A 754 -5.98 -31.52 -11.33
N PRO A 755 -6.31 -32.77 -11.74
CA PRO A 755 -5.62 -33.44 -12.83
C PRO A 755 -5.65 -32.60 -14.11
N SER A 756 -4.56 -32.61 -14.89
CA SER A 756 -4.50 -31.85 -16.15
C SER A 756 -5.52 -32.38 -17.18
N LEU A 757 -6.09 -31.50 -18.00
CA LEU A 757 -7.09 -31.88 -19.02
C LEU A 757 -6.43 -32.48 -20.28
N CYS A 758 -6.99 -33.55 -20.83
CA CYS A 758 -6.63 -34.07 -22.15
C CYS A 758 -7.15 -33.14 -23.27
N PRO A 759 -6.30 -32.61 -24.17
CA PRO A 759 -6.74 -31.67 -25.22
C PRO A 759 -7.63 -32.32 -26.30
N SER A 760 -7.60 -33.65 -26.46
CA SER A 760 -8.53 -34.38 -27.32
C SER A 760 -9.86 -34.72 -26.64
N TYR A 761 -10.07 -34.36 -25.36
CA TYR A 761 -11.30 -34.67 -24.65
C TYR A 761 -12.49 -33.88 -25.21
N ARG A 762 -13.57 -34.61 -25.57
CA ARG A 762 -14.86 -34.07 -26.03
C ARG A 762 -16.06 -34.72 -25.33
N GLY A 763 -15.82 -35.26 -24.12
CA GLY A 763 -16.80 -35.99 -23.33
C GLY A 763 -17.85 -35.10 -22.66
N PRO A 764 -18.64 -35.65 -21.71
CA PRO A 764 -19.80 -34.98 -21.13
C PRO A 764 -19.54 -33.58 -20.59
N GLU A 765 -18.43 -33.35 -19.88
CA GLU A 765 -18.13 -32.03 -19.28
C GLU A 765 -17.79 -30.98 -20.35
N PHE A 766 -17.09 -31.38 -21.41
CA PHE A 766 -16.84 -30.52 -22.57
C PHE A 766 -18.15 -30.15 -23.27
N GLN A 767 -19.04 -31.14 -23.49
CA GLN A 767 -20.34 -30.89 -24.13
C GLN A 767 -21.23 -29.98 -23.27
N LYS A 768 -21.25 -30.18 -21.95
CA LYS A 768 -21.96 -29.28 -21.02
C LYS A 768 -21.45 -27.84 -21.14
N HIS A 769 -20.14 -27.65 -21.27
CA HIS A 769 -19.57 -26.31 -21.46
C HIS A 769 -19.96 -25.72 -22.81
N VAL A 770 -19.88 -26.49 -23.90
CA VAL A 770 -20.34 -26.03 -25.23
C VAL A 770 -21.82 -25.63 -25.17
N VAL A 771 -22.68 -26.43 -24.53
CA VAL A 771 -24.10 -26.12 -24.32
C VAL A 771 -24.26 -24.83 -23.50
N MET A 772 -23.50 -24.67 -22.41
CA MET A 772 -23.53 -23.44 -21.61
C MET A 772 -23.16 -22.20 -22.46
N LEU A 773 -22.14 -22.31 -23.31
CA LEU A 773 -21.76 -21.23 -24.22
C LEU A 773 -22.85 -20.94 -25.25
N THR A 774 -23.42 -21.97 -25.88
CA THR A 774 -24.44 -21.81 -26.93
C THR A 774 -25.80 -21.37 -26.38
N ASP A 775 -26.11 -21.69 -25.13
CA ASP A 775 -27.35 -21.31 -24.43
C ASP A 775 -27.22 -19.97 -23.68
N SER A 776 -26.05 -19.36 -23.69
CA SER A 776 -25.86 -18.05 -23.08
C SER A 776 -26.75 -16.99 -23.73
N TYR A 777 -27.41 -16.20 -22.88
CA TYR A 777 -28.26 -15.09 -23.33
C TYR A 777 -27.45 -14.00 -24.04
N LEU A 778 -26.15 -13.88 -23.77
CA LEU A 778 -25.28 -12.92 -24.46
C LEU A 778 -25.29 -13.13 -25.98
N PHE A 779 -25.17 -14.39 -26.43
CA PHE A 779 -25.22 -14.73 -27.86
C PHE A 779 -26.65 -14.75 -28.40
N ARG A 780 -27.59 -15.37 -27.66
CA ARG A 780 -28.96 -15.59 -28.14
C ARG A 780 -29.83 -14.32 -28.11
N LYS A 781 -29.78 -13.57 -27.02
CA LYS A 781 -30.64 -12.40 -26.74
C LYS A 781 -30.01 -11.11 -27.24
N TYR A 782 -28.73 -10.89 -26.94
CA TYR A 782 -28.04 -9.63 -27.27
C TYR A 782 -27.23 -9.69 -28.57
N GLY A 783 -27.08 -10.87 -29.17
CA GLY A 783 -26.35 -11.03 -30.43
C GLY A 783 -24.87 -10.73 -30.29
N CYS A 784 -24.24 -11.04 -29.14
CA CYS A 784 -22.81 -10.91 -28.96
C CYS A 784 -22.05 -11.65 -30.07
N THR A 785 -21.02 -11.01 -30.64
CA THR A 785 -20.17 -11.63 -31.68
C THR A 785 -18.71 -11.66 -31.24
N TRP A 786 -18.41 -11.41 -29.97
CA TRP A 786 -17.06 -11.45 -29.42
C TRP A 786 -17.04 -12.39 -28.21
N LEU A 787 -16.29 -13.48 -28.33
CA LEU A 787 -16.02 -14.42 -27.24
C LEU A 787 -14.55 -14.30 -26.82
N THR A 788 -14.29 -13.97 -25.56
CA THR A 788 -12.99 -14.09 -24.93
C THR A 788 -12.94 -15.38 -24.11
N LEU A 789 -11.90 -16.17 -24.33
CA LEU A 789 -11.61 -17.39 -23.61
C LEU A 789 -10.50 -17.15 -22.58
N ASP A 790 -10.61 -17.80 -21.43
CA ASP A 790 -9.58 -17.84 -20.41
C ASP A 790 -9.29 -19.30 -20.03
N LEU A 791 -8.52 -19.97 -20.89
CA LEU A 791 -8.25 -21.40 -20.84
C LEU A 791 -7.04 -21.74 -19.95
N GLU A 792 -7.22 -21.71 -18.64
CA GLU A 792 -6.26 -22.17 -17.62
C GLU A 792 -6.25 -23.71 -17.38
N LEU A 793 -6.45 -24.50 -18.44
CA LEU A 793 -6.66 -25.96 -18.31
C LEU A 793 -5.37 -26.79 -18.26
N TRP A 794 -4.23 -26.19 -18.62
CA TRP A 794 -2.95 -26.91 -18.76
C TRP A 794 -1.80 -26.18 -18.06
N PRO A 795 -1.18 -26.75 -17.01
CA PRO A 795 0.09 -26.22 -16.52
C PRO A 795 1.16 -26.41 -17.59
N LYS A 796 2.12 -25.48 -17.66
CA LYS A 796 3.19 -25.50 -18.67
C LYS A 796 3.89 -26.86 -18.78
N THR A 797 4.19 -27.50 -17.65
CA THR A 797 4.84 -28.82 -17.58
C THR A 797 4.02 -29.96 -18.18
N ALA A 798 2.69 -29.88 -18.15
CA ALA A 798 1.80 -30.85 -18.81
C ALA A 798 1.64 -30.53 -20.30
N TRP A 799 1.49 -29.24 -20.65
CA TRP A 799 1.37 -28.82 -22.05
C TRP A 799 2.61 -29.16 -22.88
N ASP A 800 3.81 -28.98 -22.31
CA ASP A 800 5.07 -29.23 -23.00
C ASP A 800 5.20 -30.71 -23.45
N LYS A 801 4.58 -31.65 -22.71
CA LYS A 801 4.60 -33.09 -23.02
C LYS A 801 3.43 -33.53 -23.90
N LEU A 802 2.27 -32.87 -23.82
CA LEU A 802 0.97 -33.34 -24.31
C LEU A 802 0.52 -34.65 -23.63
N CYS A 803 -0.77 -34.97 -23.79
CA CYS A 803 -1.38 -36.19 -23.30
C CYS A 803 -1.01 -37.41 -24.18
N PHE A 804 -0.67 -38.53 -23.53
CA PHE A 804 -0.40 -39.83 -24.15
C PHE A 804 -1.55 -40.84 -23.92
N CYS A 805 -2.77 -40.38 -23.61
CA CYS A 805 -3.92 -41.29 -23.51
C CYS A 805 -4.19 -41.95 -24.87
N ASP A 806 -4.91 -43.08 -24.86
CA ASP A 806 -5.16 -43.87 -26.07
C ASP A 806 -5.81 -43.05 -27.19
N ARG A 807 -6.66 -42.07 -26.85
CA ARG A 807 -7.26 -41.15 -27.82
C ARG A 807 -6.21 -40.28 -28.52
N CYS A 808 -5.33 -39.64 -27.75
CA CYS A 808 -4.27 -38.79 -28.31
C CYS A 808 -3.27 -39.61 -29.13
N LEU A 809 -2.96 -40.83 -28.70
CA LEU A 809 -2.09 -41.75 -29.45
C LEU A 809 -2.74 -42.18 -30.77
N ALA A 810 -4.03 -42.52 -30.77
CA ALA A 810 -4.77 -42.85 -31.98
C ALA A 810 -4.82 -41.66 -32.95
N GLU A 811 -5.11 -40.46 -32.47
CA GLU A 811 -5.13 -39.24 -33.29
C GLU A 811 -3.73 -38.87 -33.82
N PHE A 812 -2.67 -39.08 -33.04
CA PHE A 812 -1.30 -38.84 -33.51
C PHE A 812 -0.94 -39.76 -34.68
N ARG A 813 -1.31 -41.05 -34.61
CA ARG A 813 -1.06 -42.01 -35.71
C ARG A 813 -1.79 -41.63 -36.99
N GLN A 814 -2.96 -40.99 -36.88
CA GLN A 814 -3.67 -40.44 -38.05
C GLN A 814 -3.01 -39.16 -38.57
N PHE A 815 -2.58 -38.29 -37.68
CA PHE A 815 -1.91 -37.03 -38.03
C PHE A 815 -0.53 -37.26 -38.66
N ALA A 816 0.19 -38.30 -38.22
CA ALA A 816 1.52 -38.65 -38.68
C ALA A 816 1.59 -40.15 -39.06
N PRO A 817 1.05 -40.53 -40.22
CA PRO A 817 1.01 -41.93 -40.67
C PRO A 817 2.38 -42.62 -40.72
N GLN A 818 3.46 -41.86 -40.93
CA GLN A 818 4.83 -42.37 -40.90
C GLN A 818 5.25 -42.97 -39.53
N TYR A 819 4.56 -42.60 -38.44
CA TYR A 819 4.75 -43.16 -37.10
C TYR A 819 3.60 -44.07 -36.67
N ALA A 820 2.74 -44.53 -37.59
CA ALA A 820 1.57 -45.35 -37.25
C ALA A 820 1.93 -46.64 -36.48
N ASN A 821 3.06 -47.25 -36.83
CA ASN A 821 3.57 -48.49 -36.23
C ASN A 821 4.60 -48.24 -35.10
N ALA A 822 4.95 -46.98 -34.81
CA ALA A 822 5.92 -46.66 -33.78
C ALA A 822 5.29 -46.76 -32.38
N ASP A 823 6.09 -47.15 -31.39
CA ASP A 823 5.77 -46.88 -30.00
C ASP A 823 6.06 -45.41 -29.69
N VAL A 824 5.04 -44.58 -29.87
CA VAL A 824 5.06 -43.13 -29.67
C VAL A 824 5.60 -42.73 -28.29
N ARG A 825 5.33 -43.51 -27.24
CA ARG A 825 5.82 -43.21 -25.88
C ARG A 825 7.32 -43.41 -25.82
N THR A 826 7.79 -44.55 -26.31
CA THR A 826 9.22 -44.87 -26.36
C THR A 826 9.97 -43.89 -27.26
N GLU A 827 9.41 -43.52 -28.40
CA GLU A 827 10.05 -42.57 -29.34
C GLU A 827 10.17 -41.17 -28.71
N PHE A 828 9.10 -40.69 -28.07
CA PHE A 828 9.12 -39.40 -27.36
C PHE A 828 10.14 -39.40 -26.21
N LEU A 829 10.18 -40.46 -25.40
CA LEU A 829 11.09 -40.58 -24.25
C LEU A 829 12.55 -40.75 -24.68
N SER A 830 12.81 -41.42 -25.80
CA SER A 830 14.17 -41.56 -26.35
C SER A 830 14.73 -40.20 -26.74
N GLY A 831 13.86 -39.36 -27.32
CA GLY A 831 14.20 -38.05 -27.84
C GLY A 831 15.28 -38.04 -28.92
N LYS A 832 15.56 -39.21 -29.54
CA LYS A 832 16.64 -39.41 -30.50
C LYS A 832 16.27 -38.98 -31.92
N ASP A 833 14.99 -39.06 -32.29
CA ASP A 833 14.48 -38.62 -33.60
C ASP A 833 14.04 -37.13 -33.56
N PRO A 834 14.78 -36.22 -34.24
CA PRO A 834 14.39 -34.81 -34.31
C PRO A 834 13.13 -34.57 -35.14
N GLU A 835 12.87 -35.39 -36.16
CA GLU A 835 11.69 -35.25 -37.03
C GLU A 835 10.43 -35.72 -36.29
N PHE A 836 10.53 -36.75 -35.45
CA PHE A 836 9.45 -37.13 -34.54
C PHE A 836 9.11 -35.98 -33.59
N LYS A 837 10.10 -35.37 -32.93
CA LYS A 837 9.87 -34.22 -32.03
C LYS A 837 9.16 -33.07 -32.74
N LYS A 838 9.62 -32.70 -33.93
CA LYS A 838 9.01 -31.66 -34.75
C LYS A 838 7.57 -32.00 -35.15
N THR A 839 7.32 -33.26 -35.52
CA THR A 839 5.98 -33.77 -35.85
C THR A 839 5.06 -33.76 -34.63
N TRP A 840 5.58 -34.13 -33.45
CA TRP A 840 4.85 -34.07 -32.18
C TRP A 840 4.47 -32.64 -31.81
N GLU A 841 5.39 -31.68 -31.93
CA GLU A 841 5.08 -30.25 -31.75
C GLU A 841 3.97 -29.78 -32.71
N ALA A 842 4.03 -30.15 -33.99
CA ALA A 842 2.98 -29.83 -34.96
C ALA A 842 1.63 -30.46 -34.59
N PHE A 843 1.64 -31.68 -34.03
CA PHE A 843 0.43 -32.33 -33.52
C PHE A 843 -0.14 -31.60 -32.30
N LYS A 844 0.71 -31.13 -31.36
CA LYS A 844 0.25 -30.30 -30.23
C LYS A 844 -0.44 -29.03 -30.71
N ASP A 845 0.17 -28.34 -31.67
CA ASP A 845 -0.40 -27.13 -32.27
C ASP A 845 -1.74 -27.43 -32.96
N HIS A 846 -1.83 -28.54 -33.70
CA HIS A 846 -3.07 -29.02 -34.30
C HIS A 846 -4.16 -29.28 -33.26
N GLN A 847 -3.85 -29.99 -32.17
CA GLN A 847 -4.80 -30.30 -31.10
C GLN A 847 -5.30 -29.05 -30.39
N HIS A 848 -4.42 -28.09 -30.13
CA HIS A 848 -4.81 -26.83 -29.50
C HIS A 848 -5.77 -26.04 -30.40
N ALA A 849 -5.43 -25.87 -31.68
CA ALA A 849 -6.27 -25.15 -32.63
C ALA A 849 -7.63 -25.86 -32.80
N ARG A 850 -7.64 -27.20 -32.84
CA ARG A 850 -8.87 -28.00 -32.91
C ARG A 850 -9.72 -27.86 -31.65
N PHE A 851 -9.13 -27.88 -30.45
CA PHE A 851 -9.86 -27.66 -29.19
C PHE A 851 -10.60 -26.33 -29.20
N ILE A 852 -9.91 -25.25 -29.57
CA ILE A 852 -10.51 -23.92 -29.64
C ILE A 852 -11.62 -23.87 -30.70
N ARG A 853 -11.42 -24.46 -31.88
CA ARG A 853 -12.46 -24.53 -32.93
C ARG A 853 -13.69 -25.30 -32.48
N ASP A 854 -13.51 -26.50 -31.94
CA ASP A 854 -14.62 -27.34 -31.49
C ASP A 854 -15.43 -26.66 -30.37
N LEU A 855 -14.78 -25.84 -29.55
CA LEU A 855 -15.42 -25.03 -28.51
C LEU A 855 -16.18 -23.82 -29.08
N THR A 856 -15.63 -23.17 -30.11
CA THR A 856 -16.08 -21.84 -30.57
C THR A 856 -16.94 -21.85 -31.83
N ASP A 857 -16.81 -22.84 -32.72
CA ASP A 857 -17.59 -22.93 -33.95
C ASP A 857 -19.10 -23.06 -33.70
N PRO A 858 -19.59 -23.82 -32.70
CA PRO A 858 -21.01 -23.84 -32.34
C PRO A 858 -21.53 -22.45 -31.94
N VAL A 859 -20.74 -21.70 -31.18
CA VAL A 859 -21.07 -20.33 -30.73
C VAL A 859 -21.08 -19.36 -31.92
N ARG A 860 -20.06 -19.44 -32.78
CA ARG A 860 -19.95 -18.65 -34.02
C ARG A 860 -21.16 -18.85 -34.91
N LYS A 861 -21.68 -20.08 -35.02
CA LYS A 861 -22.88 -20.38 -35.79
C LYS A 861 -24.12 -19.67 -35.24
N ILE A 862 -24.27 -19.59 -33.92
CA ILE A 862 -25.39 -18.90 -33.26
C ILE A 862 -25.29 -17.38 -33.40
N ALA A 863 -24.07 -16.85 -33.30
CA ALA A 863 -23.79 -15.42 -33.49
C ALA A 863 -23.87 -14.98 -34.98
N GLY A 864 -23.95 -15.93 -35.92
CA GLY A 864 -23.95 -15.67 -37.36
C GLY A 864 -25.05 -14.70 -37.80
N GLY A 865 -24.67 -13.71 -38.62
CA GLY A 865 -25.60 -12.71 -39.18
C GLY A 865 -26.03 -11.60 -38.22
N LYS A 866 -25.52 -11.58 -36.97
CA LYS A 866 -25.73 -10.47 -36.04
C LYS A 866 -24.76 -9.30 -36.32
N PRO A 867 -25.16 -8.05 -36.02
CA PRO A 867 -24.24 -6.92 -36.01
C PRO A 867 -23.07 -7.18 -35.06
N SER A 868 -21.88 -6.67 -35.40
CA SER A 868 -20.71 -6.91 -34.56
C SER A 868 -20.84 -6.24 -33.19
N SER A 869 -20.45 -6.96 -32.15
CA SER A 869 -20.25 -6.41 -30.80
C SER A 869 -18.82 -5.87 -30.57
N GLY A 870 -17.92 -5.96 -31.55
CA GLY A 870 -16.53 -5.51 -31.45
C GLY A 870 -16.12 -4.56 -32.58
N THR A 871 -14.81 -4.34 -32.74
CA THR A 871 -14.26 -3.38 -33.71
C THR A 871 -14.21 -3.88 -35.15
N LYS A 872 -14.47 -5.17 -35.39
CA LYS A 872 -14.46 -5.79 -36.71
C LYS A 872 -15.85 -6.31 -37.05
N ASP A 873 -16.29 -6.19 -38.30
CA ASP A 873 -17.59 -6.64 -38.79
C ASP A 873 -17.67 -8.17 -39.00
N ARG A 874 -17.28 -8.95 -37.97
CA ARG A 874 -17.36 -10.42 -37.95
C ARG A 874 -17.33 -10.96 -36.52
N PHE A 875 -17.48 -12.28 -36.37
CA PHE A 875 -17.22 -12.94 -35.09
C PHE A 875 -15.73 -12.81 -34.71
N MET A 876 -15.49 -12.40 -33.47
CA MET A 876 -14.17 -12.13 -32.90
C MET A 876 -13.88 -13.12 -31.77
N LEU A 877 -12.64 -13.59 -31.71
CA LEU A 877 -12.19 -14.53 -30.68
C LEU A 877 -11.00 -13.95 -29.90
N GLY A 878 -11.16 -13.75 -28.60
CA GLY A 878 -10.08 -13.44 -27.68
C GLY A 878 -9.61 -14.69 -26.92
N GLU A 879 -8.36 -14.72 -26.51
CA GLU A 879 -7.84 -15.72 -25.57
C GLU A 879 -6.82 -15.07 -24.62
N TRP A 880 -6.89 -15.43 -23.34
CA TRP A 880 -5.93 -15.07 -22.30
C TRP A 880 -4.61 -15.85 -22.43
N CYS A 881 -3.89 -15.60 -23.52
CA CYS A 881 -2.60 -16.22 -23.75
C CYS A 881 -1.65 -15.32 -24.54
N ARG A 882 -0.35 -15.62 -24.44
CA ARG A 882 0.65 -15.02 -25.33
C ARG A 882 0.49 -15.54 -26.76
N PRO A 883 0.80 -14.73 -27.79
CA PRO A 883 0.72 -15.16 -29.18
C PRO A 883 1.49 -16.46 -29.45
N LYS A 884 0.86 -17.36 -30.22
CA LYS A 884 1.47 -18.61 -30.72
C LYS A 884 1.20 -18.74 -32.21
N LYS A 885 2.18 -19.25 -32.97
CA LYS A 885 2.17 -19.25 -34.44
C LYS A 885 0.91 -19.88 -35.02
N HIS A 886 0.47 -21.01 -34.47
CA HIS A 886 -0.70 -21.75 -34.91
C HIS A 886 -2.05 -21.11 -34.52
N LEU A 887 -2.03 -20.12 -33.63
CA LEU A 887 -3.23 -19.40 -33.16
C LEU A 887 -3.43 -18.05 -33.85
N ILE A 888 -2.45 -17.51 -34.57
CA ILE A 888 -2.51 -16.16 -35.17
C ILE A 888 -3.69 -16.01 -36.15
N GLY A 889 -4.07 -17.08 -36.87
CA GLY A 889 -5.22 -17.07 -37.78
C GLY A 889 -6.56 -17.39 -37.10
N LEU A 890 -6.54 -17.75 -35.82
CA LEU A 890 -7.71 -18.18 -35.06
C LEU A 890 -8.16 -17.15 -34.02
N ILE A 891 -7.19 -16.50 -33.38
CA ILE A 891 -7.39 -15.53 -32.29
C ILE A 891 -7.25 -14.12 -32.85
N ASP A 892 -8.27 -13.31 -32.60
CA ASP A 892 -8.32 -11.88 -32.89
C ASP A 892 -7.64 -11.02 -31.83
N TYR A 893 -7.70 -11.46 -30.57
CA TYR A 893 -7.11 -10.75 -29.45
C TYR A 893 -6.38 -11.70 -28.51
N PHE A 894 -5.08 -11.49 -28.38
CA PHE A 894 -4.27 -12.12 -27.34
C PHE A 894 -4.31 -11.20 -26.12
N GLU A 895 -5.12 -11.56 -25.13
CA GLU A 895 -5.21 -10.84 -23.86
C GLU A 895 -4.02 -11.28 -22.98
N VAL A 896 -3.04 -10.40 -22.76
CA VAL A 896 -1.76 -10.76 -22.13
C VAL A 896 -1.60 -10.05 -20.80
N GLY A 897 -1.52 -10.82 -19.70
CA GLY A 897 -1.24 -10.30 -18.36
C GLY A 897 0.14 -9.63 -18.25
N PHE A 898 0.15 -8.31 -18.14
CA PHE A 898 1.31 -7.45 -17.92
C PHE A 898 1.17 -6.71 -16.58
N TYR A 899 1.09 -7.47 -15.50
CA TYR A 899 0.96 -6.95 -14.13
C TYR A 899 2.28 -6.44 -13.56
N PHE A 900 2.91 -5.50 -14.27
CA PHE A 900 4.25 -5.00 -13.94
C PHE A 900 4.34 -3.49 -14.09
N THR A 901 5.44 -2.91 -13.61
CA THR A 901 5.76 -1.49 -13.82
C THR A 901 6.05 -1.23 -15.31
N PRO A 902 5.86 0.03 -15.80
CA PRO A 902 5.98 0.38 -17.22
C PRO A 902 7.29 -0.07 -17.88
N ASP A 903 8.38 -0.01 -17.15
CA ASP A 903 9.70 -0.41 -17.59
C ASP A 903 9.86 -1.95 -17.77
N VAL A 904 9.13 -2.77 -17.02
CA VAL A 904 9.07 -4.23 -17.20
C VAL A 904 8.13 -4.55 -18.35
N VAL A 905 7.02 -3.82 -18.45
CA VAL A 905 6.06 -3.92 -19.56
C VAL A 905 6.75 -3.58 -20.89
N TYR A 906 7.54 -2.51 -20.94
CA TYR A 906 8.38 -2.17 -22.09
C TYR A 906 9.28 -3.33 -22.52
N LYS A 907 10.01 -3.96 -21.59
CA LYS A 907 10.87 -5.12 -21.93
C LYS A 907 10.05 -6.30 -22.49
N ASN A 908 8.86 -6.57 -21.93
CA ASN A 908 7.97 -7.61 -22.45
C ASN A 908 7.45 -7.25 -23.84
N PHE A 909 7.05 -6.00 -24.07
CA PHE A 909 6.64 -5.53 -25.40
C PHE A 909 7.77 -5.65 -26.43
N VAL A 910 9.00 -5.26 -26.07
CA VAL A 910 10.17 -5.44 -26.96
C VAL A 910 10.35 -6.91 -27.32
N GLN A 911 10.31 -7.82 -26.34
CA GLN A 911 10.46 -9.26 -26.60
C GLN A 911 9.36 -9.82 -27.50
N GLU A 912 8.10 -9.43 -27.25
CA GLU A 912 6.99 -9.85 -28.09
C GLU A 912 7.10 -9.24 -29.49
N TYR A 913 7.48 -7.97 -29.60
CA TYR A 913 7.66 -7.28 -30.87
C TYR A 913 8.83 -7.85 -31.69
N GLU A 914 9.98 -8.15 -31.09
CA GLU A 914 11.11 -8.81 -31.76
C GLU A 914 10.71 -10.16 -32.36
N LYS A 915 9.84 -10.89 -31.66
CA LYS A 915 9.39 -12.22 -32.08
C LYS A 915 8.35 -12.19 -33.20
N TRP A 916 7.49 -11.18 -33.23
CA TRP A 916 6.28 -11.19 -34.05
C TRP A 916 6.11 -9.96 -34.95
N GLY A 917 6.82 -8.86 -34.68
CA GLY A 917 6.78 -7.58 -35.40
C GLY A 917 5.41 -6.90 -35.36
N ASP A 918 5.18 -5.95 -36.26
CA ASP A 918 3.86 -5.30 -36.44
C ASP A 918 2.76 -6.25 -36.97
N ARG A 919 3.06 -7.53 -37.17
CA ARG A 919 2.03 -8.57 -37.36
C ARG A 919 1.17 -8.75 -36.09
N GLN A 920 1.52 -8.08 -34.98
CA GLN A 920 0.84 -8.08 -33.68
C GLN A 920 -0.31 -7.07 -33.52
N LYS A 921 -1.14 -6.87 -34.55
CA LYS A 921 -2.39 -6.11 -34.45
C LYS A 921 -3.47 -6.77 -33.59
N PHE A 922 -3.08 -7.61 -32.64
CA PHE A 922 -3.97 -8.45 -31.82
C PHE A 922 -3.57 -8.43 -30.34
N LEU A 923 -2.50 -7.73 -29.95
CA LEU A 923 -2.15 -7.61 -28.53
C LEU A 923 -3.18 -6.74 -27.81
N TYR A 924 -3.71 -7.31 -26.73
CA TYR A 924 -4.60 -6.65 -25.79
C TYR A 924 -4.00 -6.79 -24.38
N PRO A 925 -2.95 -6.01 -24.06
CA PRO A 925 -2.29 -6.06 -22.76
C PRO A 925 -3.29 -5.84 -21.63
N THR A 926 -3.16 -6.65 -20.60
CA THR A 926 -3.92 -6.53 -19.36
C THR A 926 -3.01 -5.99 -18.27
N PHE A 927 -3.27 -4.76 -17.84
CA PHE A 927 -2.54 -4.08 -16.77
C PHE A 927 -3.26 -4.22 -15.44
N THR A 928 -2.57 -3.97 -14.34
CA THR A 928 -3.20 -3.77 -13.02
C THR A 928 -3.13 -2.31 -12.65
N PHE A 929 -4.01 -1.85 -11.76
CA PHE A 929 -3.83 -0.54 -11.11
C PHE A 929 -2.69 -0.56 -10.06
N GLY A 930 -2.14 -1.71 -9.69
CA GLY A 930 -1.06 -1.81 -8.71
C GLY A 930 -1.53 -2.28 -7.32
N GLN A 931 -2.62 -3.03 -7.26
CA GLN A 931 -2.99 -3.90 -6.14
C GLN A 931 -3.79 -5.07 -6.73
N SER A 932 -3.36 -6.31 -6.47
CA SER A 932 -4.18 -7.51 -6.68
C SER A 932 -4.29 -8.24 -5.34
N GLY A 933 -5.36 -9.01 -5.14
CA GLY A 933 -5.55 -9.78 -3.90
C GLY A 933 -4.38 -10.73 -3.57
N GLY A 934 -3.64 -11.17 -4.60
CA GLY A 934 -2.41 -11.97 -4.47
C GLY A 934 -1.12 -11.19 -4.19
N CYS A 935 -1.12 -9.85 -4.29
CA CYS A 935 0.06 -9.03 -4.05
C CYS A 935 -0.31 -7.61 -3.56
N PRO A 936 -0.71 -7.47 -2.28
CA PRO A 936 -1.06 -6.19 -1.68
C PRO A 936 0.12 -5.19 -1.60
N ASP A 937 1.36 -5.68 -1.73
CA ASP A 937 2.60 -4.88 -1.64
C ASP A 937 3.07 -4.34 -3.01
N PHE A 938 2.41 -4.67 -4.13
CA PHE A 938 2.84 -4.24 -5.47
C PHE A 938 2.42 -2.79 -5.78
N HIS A 939 2.96 -1.80 -5.08
CA HIS A 939 2.58 -0.40 -5.27
C HIS A 939 3.17 0.20 -6.57
N MET A 940 2.39 0.20 -7.65
CA MET A 940 2.63 1.14 -8.74
C MET A 940 2.23 2.54 -8.31
N ARG A 941 3.09 3.53 -8.62
CA ARG A 941 2.75 4.94 -8.46
C ARG A 941 1.63 5.31 -9.40
N GLU A 942 0.81 6.28 -9.01
CA GLU A 942 -0.32 6.75 -9.83
C GLU A 942 0.12 7.14 -11.25
N ASP A 943 1.26 7.81 -11.38
CA ASP A 943 1.80 8.32 -12.64
C ASP A 943 2.41 7.25 -13.55
N GLN A 944 2.68 6.05 -13.02
CA GLN A 944 3.10 4.90 -13.82
C GLN A 944 1.93 4.27 -14.58
N VAL A 945 0.69 4.45 -14.11
CA VAL A 945 -0.53 4.00 -14.82
C VAL A 945 -0.64 4.67 -16.20
N THR A 946 -0.34 5.97 -16.25
CA THR A 946 -0.28 6.74 -17.50
C THR A 946 0.76 6.18 -18.48
N GLU A 947 1.92 5.76 -17.99
CA GLU A 947 3.03 5.28 -18.84
C GLU A 947 2.76 3.91 -19.44
N LEU A 948 1.97 3.05 -18.78
CA LEU A 948 1.49 1.80 -19.35
C LEU A 948 0.69 2.03 -20.65
N LEU A 949 -0.12 3.09 -20.68
CA LEU A 949 -0.85 3.50 -21.89
C LEU A 949 0.10 4.01 -22.97
N TYR A 950 1.20 4.68 -22.61
CA TYR A 950 2.22 5.11 -23.58
C TYR A 950 2.93 3.91 -24.22
N GLU A 951 3.28 2.91 -23.43
CA GLU A 951 3.86 1.67 -23.96
C GLU A 951 2.87 0.92 -24.84
N ALA A 952 1.62 0.77 -24.41
CA ALA A 952 0.57 0.15 -25.23
C ALA A 952 0.39 0.88 -26.57
N ALA A 953 0.40 2.22 -26.56
CA ALA A 953 0.25 3.07 -27.74
C ALA A 953 1.41 2.92 -28.73
N VAL A 954 2.66 3.04 -28.27
CA VAL A 954 3.83 3.01 -29.17
C VAL A 954 4.12 1.62 -29.73
N PHE A 955 3.72 0.55 -29.02
CA PHE A 955 3.80 -0.83 -29.51
C PHE A 955 2.55 -1.28 -30.29
N GLY A 956 1.61 -0.38 -30.56
CA GLY A 956 0.48 -0.66 -31.46
C GLY A 956 -0.56 -1.63 -30.91
N SER A 957 -0.72 -1.65 -29.58
CA SER A 957 -1.77 -2.44 -28.93
C SER A 957 -3.14 -2.00 -29.46
N GLN A 958 -4.05 -2.96 -29.69
CA GLN A 958 -5.40 -2.66 -30.15
C GLN A 958 -6.30 -2.08 -29.05
N GLY A 959 -5.77 -2.07 -27.84
CA GLY A 959 -6.45 -1.61 -26.65
C GLY A 959 -5.76 -2.10 -25.39
N VAL A 960 -6.37 -1.85 -24.24
CA VAL A 960 -5.88 -2.30 -22.94
C VAL A 960 -7.03 -2.80 -22.08
N CYS A 961 -6.73 -3.77 -21.23
CA CYS A 961 -7.62 -4.28 -20.21
C CYS A 961 -7.09 -3.86 -18.84
N TRP A 962 -7.92 -3.26 -18.00
CA TRP A 962 -7.55 -2.97 -16.61
C TRP A 962 -8.06 -4.08 -15.70
N TYR A 963 -7.15 -4.94 -15.26
CA TYR A 963 -7.41 -5.96 -14.27
C TYR A 963 -7.60 -5.33 -12.89
N HIS A 964 -8.83 -5.39 -12.41
CA HIS A 964 -9.19 -5.03 -11.04
C HIS A 964 -10.24 -6.03 -10.54
N TYR A 965 -10.32 -6.23 -9.23
CA TYR A 965 -11.32 -7.15 -8.69
C TYR A 965 -12.63 -6.48 -8.31
N GLN A 966 -12.60 -5.25 -7.75
CA GLN A 966 -13.80 -4.78 -7.01
C GLN A 966 -14.07 -3.26 -7.05
N TYR A 967 -13.09 -2.39 -7.30
CA TYR A 967 -13.34 -0.95 -7.38
C TYR A 967 -12.33 -0.22 -8.26
N LEU A 968 -12.73 0.95 -8.75
CA LEU A 968 -11.89 1.83 -9.54
C LEU A 968 -11.28 2.91 -8.62
N GLU A 969 -9.99 2.78 -8.27
CA GLU A 969 -9.30 3.72 -7.39
C GLU A 969 -9.11 5.09 -8.10
N PRO A 970 -9.65 6.20 -7.57
CA PRO A 970 -9.76 7.46 -8.28
C PRO A 970 -8.44 8.13 -8.68
N ARG A 971 -7.36 8.02 -7.89
CA ARG A 971 -6.06 8.65 -8.24
C ARG A 971 -5.49 7.99 -9.48
N ARG A 972 -5.54 6.66 -9.52
CA ARG A 972 -5.10 5.89 -10.68
C ARG A 972 -6.06 5.98 -11.86
N LEU A 973 -7.37 6.09 -11.62
CA LEU A 973 -8.31 6.44 -12.68
C LEU A 973 -7.98 7.79 -13.31
N LYS A 974 -7.66 8.80 -12.50
CA LYS A 974 -7.25 10.11 -13.01
C LYS A 974 -6.03 9.94 -13.91
N ALA A 975 -5.01 9.23 -13.45
CA ALA A 975 -3.79 8.98 -14.23
C ALA A 975 -4.06 8.18 -15.53
N MET A 976 -4.98 7.20 -15.47
CA MET A 976 -5.46 6.48 -16.65
C MET A 976 -6.14 7.43 -17.65
N ILE A 977 -7.05 8.28 -17.19
CA ILE A 977 -7.74 9.27 -18.04
C ILE A 977 -6.77 10.27 -18.65
N ASP A 978 -5.82 10.77 -17.87
CA ASP A 978 -4.77 11.66 -18.36
C ASP A 978 -3.94 10.96 -19.45
N GLY A 979 -3.62 9.68 -19.27
CA GLY A 979 -2.94 8.88 -20.30
C GLY A 979 -3.80 8.63 -21.54
N LEU A 980 -5.08 8.33 -21.38
CA LEU A 980 -6.02 8.16 -22.50
C LEU A 980 -6.14 9.46 -23.29
N ASN A 981 -6.25 10.60 -22.61
CA ASN A 981 -6.26 11.92 -23.24
C ASN A 981 -4.99 12.22 -24.04
N ALA A 982 -3.84 11.70 -23.60
CA ALA A 982 -2.59 11.83 -24.32
C ALA A 982 -2.49 10.92 -25.55
N ILE A 983 -3.19 9.77 -25.60
CA ILE A 983 -3.03 8.79 -26.70
C ILE A 983 -4.19 8.78 -27.71
N ILE A 984 -5.42 9.07 -27.29
CA ILE A 984 -6.63 8.96 -28.14
C ILE A 984 -6.60 9.87 -29.38
N PRO A 985 -6.07 11.11 -29.33
CA PRO A 985 -5.89 11.94 -30.54
C PRO A 985 -5.09 11.26 -31.67
N TYR A 986 -4.38 10.18 -31.35
CA TYR A 986 -3.44 9.45 -32.20
C TYR A 986 -3.85 7.98 -32.39
N GLU A 987 -5.09 7.59 -32.10
CA GLU A 987 -5.57 6.20 -32.15
C GLU A 987 -5.32 5.49 -33.50
N ASP A 988 -5.39 6.21 -34.61
CA ASP A 988 -5.10 5.70 -35.95
C ASP A 988 -3.60 5.40 -36.14
N LEU A 989 -2.71 6.21 -35.56
CA LEU A 989 -1.26 5.96 -35.56
C LEU A 989 -0.94 4.73 -34.70
N ILE A 990 -1.64 4.57 -33.58
CA ILE A 990 -1.50 3.42 -32.68
C ILE A 990 -1.93 2.15 -33.41
N VAL A 991 -3.17 2.10 -33.88
CA VAL A 991 -3.76 0.85 -34.42
C VAL A 991 -3.23 0.50 -35.80
N ASN A 992 -2.96 1.50 -36.67
CA ASN A 992 -2.59 1.25 -38.07
C ASN A 992 -1.12 1.50 -38.41
N GLY A 993 -0.35 2.13 -37.52
CA GLY A 993 1.06 2.40 -37.74
C GLY A 993 1.96 1.18 -37.68
N PHE A 994 3.27 1.42 -37.79
CA PHE A 994 4.32 0.42 -37.68
C PHE A 994 5.53 1.01 -36.96
N ILE A 995 6.27 0.19 -36.21
CA ILE A 995 7.50 0.63 -35.54
C ILE A 995 8.62 0.76 -36.58
N THR A 996 9.40 1.83 -36.48
CA THR A 996 10.54 2.11 -37.35
C THR A 996 11.85 2.21 -36.57
N ASP A 997 12.96 1.94 -37.25
CA ASP A 997 14.32 2.08 -36.74
C ASP A 997 14.91 3.49 -36.99
N THR A 998 14.06 4.45 -37.34
CA THR A 998 14.46 5.79 -37.80
C THR A 998 14.61 6.79 -36.67
N ALA A 999 14.59 6.37 -35.40
CA ALA A 999 14.85 7.23 -34.26
C ALA A 999 15.99 6.65 -33.41
N SER A 1000 16.89 7.52 -32.95
CA SER A 1000 17.99 7.17 -32.04
C SER A 1000 18.19 8.27 -31.01
N ALA A 1001 18.64 7.93 -29.81
CA ALA A 1001 19.14 8.89 -28.82
C ALA A 1001 20.68 8.76 -28.70
N ASP A 1002 21.37 9.88 -28.52
CA ASP A 1002 22.82 9.90 -28.25
C ASP A 1002 23.16 9.40 -26.83
N ASN A 1003 22.22 9.55 -25.89
CA ASN A 1003 22.36 9.10 -24.52
C ASN A 1003 21.91 7.63 -24.40
N PRO A 1004 22.81 6.68 -24.09
CA PRO A 1004 22.50 5.25 -24.01
C PRO A 1004 21.57 4.89 -22.83
N ALA A 1005 21.42 5.77 -21.84
CA ALA A 1005 20.44 5.60 -20.76
C ALA A 1005 19.01 5.95 -21.21
N MET A 1006 18.85 6.49 -22.42
CA MET A 1006 17.54 6.81 -23.00
C MET A 1006 17.14 5.77 -24.04
N GLN A 1007 15.93 5.24 -23.92
CA GLN A 1007 15.36 4.32 -24.90
C GLN A 1007 14.33 5.04 -25.76
N VAL A 1008 14.41 4.84 -27.08
CA VAL A 1008 13.46 5.44 -28.04
C VAL A 1008 12.73 4.37 -28.82
N THR A 1009 11.44 4.56 -29.01
CA THR A 1009 10.63 3.76 -29.95
C THR A 1009 9.81 4.71 -30.78
N ARG A 1010 9.93 4.62 -32.10
CA ARG A 1010 9.16 5.44 -33.03
C ARG A 1010 8.17 4.53 -33.76
N ARG A 1011 6.93 5.01 -33.83
CA ARG A 1011 5.85 4.41 -34.61
C ARG A 1011 5.38 5.42 -35.64
N GLU A 1012 5.22 5.00 -36.89
CA GLU A 1012 4.86 5.88 -38.01
C GLU A 1012 3.61 5.36 -38.72
N ASN A 1013 2.82 6.30 -39.24
CA ASN A 1013 1.76 6.02 -40.21
C ASN A 1013 1.69 7.21 -41.18
N GLY A 1014 2.21 7.01 -42.39
CA GLY A 1014 2.39 8.11 -43.34
C GLY A 1014 3.39 9.16 -42.82
N PRO A 1015 3.11 10.48 -42.94
CA PRO A 1015 4.02 11.54 -42.50
C PRO A 1015 3.97 11.84 -40.99
N GLU A 1016 3.09 11.17 -40.25
CA GLU A 1016 2.87 11.38 -38.82
C GLU A 1016 3.45 10.22 -38.00
N GLY A 1017 3.76 10.46 -36.73
CA GLY A 1017 4.26 9.41 -35.85
C GLY A 1017 4.11 9.69 -34.36
N LEU A 1018 4.32 8.65 -33.58
CA LEU A 1018 4.47 8.68 -32.13
C LEU A 1018 5.90 8.28 -31.77
N LEU A 1019 6.47 8.94 -30.77
CA LEU A 1019 7.81 8.69 -30.27
C LEU A 1019 7.76 8.60 -28.75
N ALA A 1020 8.01 7.41 -28.22
CA ALA A 1020 8.24 7.24 -26.79
C ALA A 1020 9.73 7.43 -26.49
N VAL A 1021 10.05 8.35 -25.59
CA VAL A 1021 11.40 8.60 -25.07
C VAL A 1021 11.41 8.29 -23.58
N ARG A 1022 12.22 7.32 -23.19
CA ARG A 1022 12.22 6.74 -21.84
C ARG A 1022 13.57 6.91 -21.20
N ALA A 1023 13.59 6.96 -19.88
CA ALA A 1023 14.79 6.81 -19.06
C ALA A 1023 14.62 5.62 -18.10
N TYR A 1024 14.03 4.53 -18.59
CA TYR A 1024 13.75 3.36 -17.76
C TYR A 1024 15.03 2.72 -17.25
N GLY A 1025 15.05 2.39 -15.96
CA GLY A 1025 16.22 1.86 -15.27
C GLY A 1025 17.30 2.90 -14.95
N ALA A 1026 17.18 4.16 -15.41
CA ALA A 1026 18.11 5.23 -15.07
C ALA A 1026 17.97 5.66 -13.60
N SER A 1027 19.09 5.94 -12.95
CA SER A 1027 19.14 6.34 -11.53
C SER A 1027 18.91 7.84 -11.29
N SER A 1028 19.01 8.64 -12.35
CA SER A 1028 18.83 10.09 -12.37
C SER A 1028 18.09 10.53 -13.63
N ASP A 1029 17.60 11.78 -13.64
CA ASP A 1029 16.98 12.37 -14.82
C ASP A 1029 17.98 12.35 -15.97
N GLN A 1030 17.50 12.00 -17.16
CA GLN A 1030 18.32 11.90 -18.36
C GLN A 1030 18.05 13.09 -19.28
N THR A 1031 19.11 13.59 -19.90
CA THR A 1031 19.04 14.55 -20.99
C THR A 1031 19.84 14.00 -22.16
N GLY A 1032 19.32 14.12 -23.37
CA GLY A 1032 19.98 13.63 -24.57
C GLY A 1032 19.42 14.29 -25.83
N THR A 1033 20.13 14.13 -26.92
CA THR A 1033 19.74 14.50 -28.27
C THR A 1033 19.08 13.30 -28.94
N VAL A 1034 17.82 13.47 -29.36
CA VAL A 1034 17.11 12.49 -30.20
C VAL A 1034 17.25 12.92 -31.66
N THR A 1035 17.64 11.98 -32.52
CA THR A 1035 17.78 12.17 -33.97
C THR A 1035 16.72 11.35 -34.71
N LEU A 1036 15.99 12.00 -35.61
CA LEU A 1036 14.99 11.38 -36.48
C LEU A 1036 15.51 11.30 -37.92
N ARG A 1037 15.72 10.09 -38.41
CA ARG A 1037 16.22 9.81 -39.77
C ARG A 1037 15.06 9.64 -40.75
N LYS A 1038 15.37 9.74 -42.05
CA LYS A 1038 14.43 9.50 -43.16
C LYS A 1038 13.15 10.36 -43.07
N LEU A 1039 13.27 11.60 -42.61
CA LEU A 1039 12.17 12.55 -42.63
C LEU A 1039 11.85 12.92 -44.09
N SER A 1040 10.57 12.89 -44.46
CA SER A 1040 10.11 13.33 -45.78
C SER A 1040 10.00 14.85 -45.92
N GLY A 1041 10.11 15.58 -44.80
CA GLY A 1041 10.07 17.04 -44.73
C GLY A 1041 10.17 17.54 -43.28
N PRO A 1042 9.98 18.86 -43.05
CA PRO A 1042 9.95 19.42 -41.71
C PRO A 1042 8.82 18.85 -40.84
N VAL A 1043 9.12 18.54 -39.59
CA VAL A 1043 8.20 17.95 -38.62
C VAL A 1043 8.36 18.66 -37.27
N SER A 1044 7.23 18.96 -36.64
CA SER A 1044 7.20 19.47 -35.27
C SER A 1044 7.01 18.32 -34.28
N VAL A 1045 7.65 18.47 -33.12
CA VAL A 1045 7.61 17.49 -32.03
C VAL A 1045 6.83 18.10 -30.89
N PHE A 1046 5.77 17.42 -30.44
CA PHE A 1046 4.89 17.87 -29.36
C PHE A 1046 4.85 16.86 -28.23
N ASP A 1047 4.77 17.33 -26.98
CA ASP A 1047 4.49 16.45 -25.84
C ASP A 1047 3.00 16.08 -25.84
N CYS A 1048 2.67 14.78 -25.83
CA CYS A 1048 1.29 14.32 -25.91
C CYS A 1048 0.47 14.63 -24.64
N ALA A 1049 1.12 14.71 -23.47
CA ALA A 1049 0.44 14.96 -22.21
C ALA A 1049 0.23 16.45 -21.95
N GLY A 1050 1.30 17.25 -22.16
CA GLY A 1050 1.27 18.70 -21.93
C GLY A 1050 0.81 19.53 -23.13
N GLY A 1051 0.81 18.95 -24.33
CA GLY A 1051 0.50 19.63 -25.60
C GLY A 1051 1.55 20.64 -26.07
N GLY A 1052 2.62 20.86 -25.30
CA GLY A 1052 3.66 21.83 -25.61
C GLY A 1052 4.55 21.38 -26.78
N LYS A 1053 4.87 22.30 -27.68
CA LYS A 1053 5.87 22.09 -28.73
C LYS A 1053 7.25 21.95 -28.08
N VAL A 1054 7.89 20.80 -28.29
CA VAL A 1054 9.21 20.46 -27.76
C VAL A 1054 10.30 20.91 -28.72
N ALA A 1055 10.09 20.70 -30.03
CA ALA A 1055 11.07 21.03 -31.07
C ALA A 1055 10.43 21.13 -32.45
N GLN A 1056 11.22 21.58 -33.42
CA GLN A 1056 10.96 21.43 -34.85
C GLN A 1056 12.24 20.91 -35.51
N VAL A 1057 12.10 19.87 -36.33
CA VAL A 1057 13.21 19.19 -37.00
C VAL A 1057 12.93 19.12 -38.50
N SER A 1058 13.98 18.95 -39.29
CA SER A 1058 13.91 18.78 -40.74
C SER A 1058 14.93 17.75 -41.20
N PRO A 1059 14.92 17.31 -42.46
CA PRO A 1059 15.97 16.44 -42.99
C PRO A 1059 17.39 17.03 -42.80
N GLU A 1060 17.52 18.36 -42.89
CA GLU A 1060 18.77 19.10 -42.71
C GLU A 1060 19.14 19.28 -41.23
N ASN A 1061 18.16 19.37 -40.35
CA ASN A 1061 18.35 19.45 -38.90
C ASN A 1061 17.45 18.42 -38.17
N PRO A 1062 17.82 17.13 -38.18
CA PRO A 1062 16.94 16.04 -37.75
C PRO A 1062 16.89 15.82 -36.24
N SER A 1063 17.55 16.67 -35.45
CA SER A 1063 17.87 16.39 -34.05
C SER A 1063 17.32 17.44 -33.10
N PHE A 1064 16.94 17.01 -31.90
CA PHE A 1064 16.47 17.89 -30.83
C PHE A 1064 16.87 17.36 -29.46
N LYS A 1065 17.04 18.26 -28.48
CA LYS A 1065 17.35 17.90 -27.10
C LYS A 1065 16.07 17.70 -26.29
N ILE A 1066 16.07 16.70 -25.41
CA ILE A 1066 14.96 16.44 -24.49
C ILE A 1066 15.47 15.96 -23.13
N LYS A 1067 14.78 16.40 -22.08
CA LYS A 1067 14.91 15.88 -20.72
C LYS A 1067 13.78 14.90 -20.42
N VAL A 1068 14.12 13.74 -19.84
CA VAL A 1068 13.21 12.72 -19.35
C VAL A 1068 13.56 12.41 -17.89
N ASN A 1069 12.56 12.40 -17.01
CA ASN A 1069 12.79 12.12 -15.59
C ASN A 1069 13.21 10.66 -15.37
N LYS A 1070 13.96 10.42 -14.29
CA LYS A 1070 14.48 9.07 -13.98
C LYS A 1070 13.39 8.02 -13.93
N ASN A 1071 13.61 6.89 -14.59
CA ASN A 1071 12.68 5.77 -14.66
C ASN A 1071 11.29 6.12 -15.22
N ARG A 1072 11.16 7.20 -16.00
CA ARG A 1072 9.89 7.68 -16.59
C ARG A 1072 9.88 7.60 -18.11
N CYS A 1073 8.70 7.77 -18.68
CA CYS A 1073 8.48 7.86 -20.12
C CYS A 1073 7.77 9.16 -20.51
N ARG A 1074 8.21 9.74 -21.62
CA ARG A 1074 7.48 10.80 -22.33
C ARG A 1074 7.01 10.27 -23.67
N LEU A 1075 5.74 10.52 -23.99
CA LEU A 1075 5.19 10.25 -25.31
C LEU A 1075 5.11 11.55 -26.10
N LEU A 1076 5.69 11.54 -27.30
CA LEU A 1076 5.77 12.68 -28.19
C LEU A 1076 5.02 12.37 -29.49
N TYR A 1077 4.37 13.38 -30.05
CA TYR A 1077 3.77 13.33 -31.37
C TYR A 1077 4.69 14.03 -32.39
N LEU A 1078 4.79 13.43 -33.57
CA LEU A 1078 5.55 13.90 -34.71
C LEU A 1078 4.58 14.24 -35.85
N GLY A 1079 4.49 15.51 -36.22
CA GLY A 1079 3.72 15.95 -37.39
C GLY A 1079 3.80 17.46 -37.60
N THR A 1080 3.02 17.99 -38.55
CA THR A 1080 2.91 19.45 -38.76
C THR A 1080 2.12 20.13 -37.64
N ASP A 1081 2.31 21.43 -37.43
CA ASP A 1081 1.56 22.22 -36.45
C ASP A 1081 0.04 22.17 -36.73
N GLU A 1082 -0.37 22.20 -38.00
CA GLU A 1082 -1.77 22.13 -38.42
C GLU A 1082 -2.40 20.79 -38.03
N LYS A 1083 -1.71 19.68 -38.32
CA LYS A 1083 -2.15 18.33 -37.94
C LYS A 1083 -2.25 18.16 -36.43
N PHE A 1084 -1.27 18.65 -35.66
CA PHE A 1084 -1.34 18.61 -34.21
C PHE A 1084 -2.56 19.38 -33.68
N ALA A 1085 -2.81 20.58 -34.23
CA ALA A 1085 -3.98 21.39 -33.87
C ALA A 1085 -5.30 20.70 -34.27
N VAL A 1086 -5.37 20.02 -35.41
CA VAL A 1086 -6.57 19.27 -35.82
C VAL A 1086 -6.81 18.06 -34.91
N ARG A 1087 -5.76 17.36 -34.48
CA ARG A 1087 -5.90 16.18 -33.60
C ARG A 1087 -6.32 16.54 -32.17
N ASN A 1088 -5.92 17.72 -31.70
CA ASN A 1088 -6.14 18.19 -30.31
C ASN A 1088 -7.26 19.23 -30.16
N LYS A 1089 -7.95 19.59 -31.24
CA LYS A 1089 -9.26 20.25 -31.20
C LYS A 1089 -10.34 19.23 -30.85
#